data_AF-A0AAJ2ZI56-F1
#
_entry.id   AF-A0AAJ2ZI56-F1
#
_cell.length_a   1.000
_cell.length_b   1.000
_cell.length_c   1.000
_cell.angle_alpha   90.00
_cell.angle_beta   90.00
_cell.angle_gamma   90.00
#
_symmetry.space_group_name_H-M   'P 1'
#
loop_
_entity.id
_entity.type
_entity.pdbx_description
1 polymer ?
#
loop_
_entity_poly.entity_id
_entity_poly.type
_entity_poly.pdbx_seq_one_letter_code
_entity_poly.pdbx_strand_id
1 'polypeptide(L)'
;MRGLLRRRRVHSLPDLRARLTAGNSYLPLEAEAAPPASSTAAPVRLRRLTLDPAPAGTAARLRDELVGRPTALGGADLADLRTLVAATAPDRLDWLPPVVPARETLAVVIAEALHRTALTAAQERVLAEAAARWGTASDVARTLWAYSGGDPGLVLPRRRRDNPPSEAYRPVDEPAVTVGPPRVWALPRPLRRTVLAFLASLDPVIAAEDLARHPTVWKRLAERLHPYERVAAYPNAAVAFAALRGTRAPARGALGTAMVDAAARAHERLILSWHAGGTVSVRVRTFAALVEQAAADGDAADAAALLVQRPGDLWRRLDHLLRLAGDDPDAQRVVLDGARQVASRVSPTVLADAAAALTGRDATVAVPEAVELAAGASMAEAAQAVGAGHVGTVGAALGRALGLRTRRPATPAPGRGAEPGTPRRTFFPKGDVVRAWSAPERRRPLPADAIAEIRASVDAELVDRAGGLDRFDVAVLDAALGRVPAPRRERAGSAQLTGWPRGSLRHLPDLDVLRLFLHWTDGEKFRVDLDLSCAFYDAGWRPRGHCDYTRLRFKGRAAIHSGDLTSAPPPLGATEFLDLDRAALLAARVEWAVPVVFSYNDVPFEALDAAFAGFSLPERGGRQFDPARVVQRFQLRGDARSLAPLVHNVRTGEVMWIDASLSTTGYGHNVTGYGARLGRLAADLWEHFRSGIRPTLLDLAAWHASARADRIVVAHADGTTTQVPVGGGADTVAAVRAAATRDTGDGTSPWPQPGKAFVATVDQDRLTMLLDGEVAEGSSALLLDGTAGASWTAVSPGDLAAALAPR
;
A
#
# COMPACT_ATOMS: atom_id res chain seq x y z
N MET A 1 -49.58 -51.14 -41.78
CA MET A 1 -49.67 -51.69 -40.40
C MET A 1 -49.22 -50.62 -39.42
N ARG A 2 -50.07 -50.33 -38.45
CA ARG A 2 -49.89 -49.34 -37.36
C ARG A 2 -48.86 -49.85 -36.33
N GLY A 3 -48.12 -48.96 -35.66
CA GLY A 3 -47.25 -49.37 -34.55
C GLY A 3 -46.39 -48.28 -33.87
N LEU A 4 -47.03 -47.31 -33.22
CA LEU A 4 -46.59 -46.46 -32.09
C LEU A 4 -45.09 -46.08 -31.90
N LEU A 5 -44.77 -44.83 -32.25
CA LEU A 5 -43.73 -44.02 -31.59
C LEU A 5 -44.39 -43.06 -30.60
N ARG A 6 -44.19 -43.25 -29.29
CA ARG A 6 -44.59 -42.29 -28.25
C ARG A 6 -43.56 -41.16 -28.16
N ARG A 7 -43.94 -39.96 -28.61
CA ARG A 7 -43.28 -38.69 -28.30
C ARG A 7 -43.44 -38.37 -26.80
N ARG A 8 -42.34 -38.15 -26.08
CA ARG A 8 -42.31 -37.24 -24.92
C ARG A 8 -41.53 -35.99 -25.34
N ARG A 9 -42.23 -34.85 -25.35
CA ARG A 9 -41.67 -33.52 -25.52
C ARG A 9 -40.86 -33.15 -24.27
N VAL A 10 -39.62 -32.73 -24.45
CA VAL A 10 -38.95 -31.82 -23.52
C VAL A 10 -38.94 -30.47 -24.24
N HIS A 11 -39.56 -29.48 -23.61
CA HIS A 11 -39.61 -28.11 -24.11
C HIS A 11 -38.20 -27.50 -24.08
N SER A 12 -37.71 -27.12 -25.25
CA SER A 12 -36.55 -26.25 -25.45
C SER A 12 -36.88 -24.85 -24.94
N LEU A 13 -36.12 -24.36 -23.96
CA LEU A 13 -36.06 -22.94 -23.61
C LEU A 13 -35.15 -22.23 -24.64
N PRO A 14 -35.58 -21.12 -25.27
CA PRO A 14 -34.83 -20.47 -26.33
C PRO A 14 -33.82 -19.44 -25.81
N ASP A 15 -32.65 -19.44 -26.44
CA ASP A 15 -31.72 -18.33 -26.70
C ASP A 15 -31.75 -17.11 -25.76
N LEU A 16 -30.78 -17.07 -24.83
CA LEU A 16 -30.32 -15.85 -24.17
C LEU A 16 -29.46 -15.00 -25.12
N ARG A 17 -30.10 -14.34 -26.09
CA ARG A 17 -29.62 -13.09 -26.70
C ARG A 17 -30.48 -11.94 -26.16
N ALA A 18 -30.24 -11.54 -24.92
CA ALA A 18 -30.90 -10.38 -24.34
C ALA A 18 -30.17 -9.10 -24.76
N ARG A 19 -30.80 -8.38 -25.70
CA ARG A 19 -30.53 -6.99 -26.05
C ARG A 19 -30.65 -6.11 -24.80
N LEU A 20 -29.94 -4.98 -24.78
CA LEU A 20 -30.22 -3.85 -23.88
C LEU A 20 -31.71 -3.48 -24.00
N THR A 21 -32.54 -3.93 -23.06
CA THR A 21 -33.94 -3.54 -22.97
C THR A 21 -34.08 -2.42 -21.94
N ALA A 22 -34.59 -1.28 -22.40
CA ALA A 22 -35.20 -0.28 -21.52
C ALA A 22 -36.28 -0.99 -20.69
N GLY A 23 -36.06 -1.10 -19.39
CA GLY A 23 -36.86 -1.96 -18.51
C GLY A 23 -36.13 -2.50 -17.28
N ASN A 24 -34.81 -2.31 -17.18
CA ASN A 24 -34.10 -2.56 -15.94
C ASN A 24 -34.49 -1.49 -14.91
N SER A 25 -34.85 -1.89 -13.68
CA SER A 25 -35.37 -0.97 -12.65
C SER A 25 -34.38 0.13 -12.23
N TYR A 26 -33.14 0.06 -12.70
CA TYR A 26 -32.05 1.00 -12.45
C TYR A 26 -31.76 1.94 -13.63
N LEU A 27 -32.31 1.70 -14.83
CA LEU A 27 -32.14 2.58 -15.99
C LEU A 27 -33.42 2.66 -16.83
N PRO A 28 -34.52 3.23 -16.31
CA PRO A 28 -35.48 3.87 -17.21
C PRO A 28 -34.81 5.14 -17.76
N LEU A 29 -34.48 5.14 -19.06
CA LEU A 29 -34.39 6.37 -19.83
C LEU A 29 -35.82 6.87 -20.06
N GLU A 30 -36.42 7.46 -19.03
CA GLU A 30 -37.55 8.35 -19.21
C GLU A 30 -36.98 9.76 -19.27
N ALA A 31 -37.26 10.48 -20.37
CA ALA A 31 -37.09 11.92 -20.39
C ALA A 31 -38.11 12.48 -19.38
N GLU A 32 -37.68 12.74 -18.16
CA GLU A 32 -38.51 13.43 -17.17
C GLU A 32 -38.94 14.77 -17.77
N ALA A 33 -40.24 15.07 -17.69
CA ALA A 33 -40.71 16.42 -17.96
C ALA A 33 -39.96 17.36 -17.01
N ALA A 34 -39.37 18.42 -17.57
CA ALA A 34 -38.53 19.35 -16.84
C ALA A 34 -39.23 19.77 -15.52
N PRO A 35 -38.58 19.58 -14.35
CA PRO A 35 -39.17 20.02 -13.10
C PRO A 35 -39.44 21.53 -13.17
N PRO A 36 -40.52 22.03 -12.55
CA PRO A 36 -40.72 23.47 -12.44
C PRO A 36 -39.48 24.08 -11.79
N ALA A 37 -38.95 25.14 -12.43
CA ALA A 37 -37.69 25.79 -12.09
C ALA A 37 -37.64 26.19 -10.61
N SER A 38 -37.15 25.28 -9.78
CA SER A 38 -37.03 25.43 -8.33
C SER A 38 -35.94 24.48 -7.84
N SER A 39 -34.72 24.70 -8.29
CA SER A 39 -33.56 24.62 -7.41
C SER A 39 -32.40 25.35 -8.07
N THR A 40 -31.71 26.15 -7.28
CA THR A 40 -30.36 26.65 -7.55
C THR A 40 -29.43 25.43 -7.62
N ALA A 41 -29.44 24.71 -8.74
CA ALA A 41 -28.41 23.73 -9.02
C ALA A 41 -27.07 24.47 -9.00
N ALA A 42 -26.13 23.98 -8.19
CA ALA A 42 -24.78 24.52 -8.19
C ALA A 42 -24.26 24.53 -9.65
N PRO A 43 -23.70 25.66 -10.14
CA PRO A 43 -23.35 25.78 -11.54
C PRO A 43 -22.40 24.64 -11.93
N VAL A 44 -22.75 23.93 -13.01
CA VAL A 44 -21.85 22.98 -13.66
C VAL A 44 -20.57 23.75 -13.99
N ARG A 45 -19.49 23.48 -13.24
CA ARG A 45 -18.21 24.14 -13.46
C ARG A 45 -17.62 23.64 -14.77
N LEU A 46 -17.88 24.36 -15.86
CA LEU A 46 -17.20 24.14 -17.12
C LEU A 46 -15.74 24.55 -16.97
N ARG A 47 -14.83 23.57 -16.96
CA ARG A 47 -13.39 23.83 -17.03
C ARG A 47 -13.06 24.26 -18.45
N ARG A 48 -12.75 25.54 -18.64
CA ARG A 48 -12.25 26.05 -19.93
C ARG A 48 -10.89 25.41 -20.20
N LEU A 49 -10.83 24.51 -21.18
CA LEU A 49 -9.56 24.02 -21.72
C LEU A 49 -8.95 25.14 -22.56
N THR A 50 -7.82 25.68 -22.12
CA THR A 50 -7.04 26.67 -22.87
C THR A 50 -5.81 25.99 -23.45
N LEU A 51 -5.51 26.26 -24.72
CA LEU A 51 -4.24 25.85 -25.31
C LEU A 51 -3.10 26.60 -24.63
N ASP A 52 -2.06 25.88 -24.26
CA ASP A 52 -0.88 26.48 -23.67
C ASP A 52 -0.12 27.29 -24.74
N PRO A 53 0.18 28.57 -24.50
CA PRO A 53 0.92 29.39 -25.46
C PRO A 53 2.40 28.99 -25.61
N ALA A 54 2.95 28.21 -24.67
CA ALA A 54 4.34 27.76 -24.64
C ALA A 54 4.45 26.26 -24.29
N PRO A 55 3.91 25.35 -25.13
CA PRO A 55 3.75 23.94 -24.79
C PRO A 55 5.07 23.22 -24.47
N ALA A 56 6.18 23.60 -25.12
CA ALA A 56 7.49 23.01 -24.83
C ALA A 56 8.01 23.41 -23.43
N GLY A 57 7.85 24.68 -23.05
CA GLY A 57 8.23 25.18 -21.71
C GLY A 57 7.39 24.53 -20.63
N THR A 58 6.07 24.42 -20.86
CA THR A 58 5.18 23.72 -19.93
C THR A 58 5.50 22.23 -19.83
N ALA A 59 5.81 21.56 -20.93
CA ALA A 59 6.19 20.14 -20.91
C ALA A 59 7.48 19.93 -20.09
N ALA A 60 8.48 20.80 -20.24
CA ALA A 60 9.71 20.74 -19.44
C ALA A 60 9.43 20.97 -17.95
N ARG A 61 8.63 21.99 -17.60
CA ARG A 61 8.24 22.26 -16.21
C ARG A 61 7.50 21.08 -15.58
N LEU A 62 6.47 20.55 -16.26
CA LEU A 62 5.69 19.40 -15.75
C LEU A 62 6.56 18.14 -15.59
N ARG A 63 7.49 17.90 -16.53
CA ARG A 63 8.47 16.82 -16.41
C ARG A 63 9.32 16.97 -15.16
N ASP A 64 9.85 18.16 -14.93
CA ASP A 64 10.75 18.44 -13.81
C ASP A 64 9.98 18.37 -12.47
N GLU A 65 8.74 18.84 -12.43
CA GLU A 65 7.81 18.67 -11.30
C GLU A 65 7.56 17.19 -10.98
N LEU A 66 7.26 16.36 -11.99
CA LEU A 66 7.05 14.92 -11.80
C LEU A 66 8.32 14.21 -11.31
N VAL A 67 9.49 14.56 -11.83
CA VAL A 67 10.79 14.00 -11.40
C VAL A 67 11.14 14.45 -9.98
N GLY A 68 10.77 15.66 -9.59
CA GLY A 68 11.00 16.22 -8.27
C GLY A 68 10.17 15.58 -7.15
N ARG A 69 9.13 14.80 -7.48
CA ARG A 69 8.25 14.21 -6.45
C ARG A 69 9.00 13.25 -5.52
N PRO A 70 8.77 13.33 -4.19
CA PRO A 70 9.46 12.52 -3.17
C PRO A 70 9.00 11.04 -3.15
N THR A 71 7.88 10.75 -3.80
CA THR A 71 7.25 9.42 -3.88
C THR A 71 7.38 8.83 -5.28
N ALA A 72 7.39 7.50 -5.37
CA ALA A 72 7.35 6.83 -6.66
C ALA A 72 6.04 7.19 -7.38
N LEU A 73 6.16 7.57 -8.65
CA LEU A 73 5.03 7.97 -9.48
C LEU A 73 4.06 6.80 -9.71
N GLY A 74 2.77 7.11 -9.76
CA GLY A 74 1.75 6.14 -10.18
C GLY A 74 1.87 5.79 -11.67
N GLY A 75 1.19 4.74 -12.13
CA GLY A 75 1.29 4.30 -13.53
C GLY A 75 0.87 5.35 -14.57
N ALA A 76 -0.11 6.20 -14.26
CA ALA A 76 -0.54 7.30 -15.13
C ALA A 76 0.55 8.39 -15.19
N ASP A 77 0.96 8.91 -14.03
CA ASP A 77 2.06 9.87 -13.92
C ASP A 77 3.37 9.38 -14.57
N LEU A 78 3.68 8.08 -14.50
CA LEU A 78 4.83 7.48 -15.18
C LEU A 78 4.66 7.47 -16.71
N ALA A 79 3.46 7.24 -17.21
CA ALA A 79 3.16 7.31 -18.64
C ALA A 79 3.24 8.75 -19.15
N ASP A 80 2.71 9.70 -18.37
CA ASP A 80 2.83 11.13 -18.65
C ASP A 80 4.30 11.56 -18.63
N LEU A 81 5.07 11.16 -17.60
CA LEU A 81 6.51 11.43 -17.53
C LEU A 81 7.25 10.88 -18.75
N ARG A 82 6.96 9.63 -19.19
CA ARG A 82 7.57 9.06 -20.41
C ARG A 82 7.26 9.91 -21.64
N THR A 83 6.02 10.36 -21.78
CA THR A 83 5.59 11.22 -22.88
C THR A 83 6.32 12.57 -22.86
N LEU A 84 6.41 13.19 -21.69
CA LEU A 84 7.08 14.48 -21.49
C LEU A 84 8.59 14.38 -21.72
N VAL A 85 9.25 13.32 -21.23
CA VAL A 85 10.68 13.06 -21.48
C VAL A 85 10.93 12.84 -22.97
N ALA A 86 10.07 12.05 -23.64
CA ALA A 86 10.19 11.82 -25.08
C ALA A 86 10.08 13.11 -25.91
N ALA A 87 9.24 14.05 -25.47
CA ALA A 87 9.04 15.33 -26.15
C ALA A 87 10.14 16.37 -25.88
N THR A 88 10.85 16.28 -24.74
CA THR A 88 11.73 17.36 -24.27
C THR A 88 13.20 16.97 -24.16
N ALA A 89 13.53 15.72 -23.81
CA ALA A 89 14.90 15.26 -23.62
C ALA A 89 15.03 13.72 -23.78
N PRO A 90 14.77 13.16 -24.98
CA PRO A 90 14.65 11.71 -25.17
C PRO A 90 15.98 10.92 -25.05
N ASP A 91 17.14 11.53 -25.21
CA ASP A 91 18.43 10.84 -25.39
C ASP A 91 19.57 11.39 -24.49
N ARG A 92 19.22 12.08 -23.41
CA ARG A 92 20.18 12.70 -22.46
C ARG A 92 19.61 12.72 -21.04
N LEU A 93 20.49 12.69 -20.03
CA LEU A 93 20.11 12.69 -18.61
C LEU A 93 20.62 13.94 -17.86
N ASP A 94 21.36 14.83 -18.51
CA ASP A 94 21.95 16.04 -17.93
C ASP A 94 20.93 17.11 -17.49
N TRP A 95 19.67 17.01 -17.92
CA TRP A 95 18.57 17.83 -17.41
C TRP A 95 18.05 17.36 -16.04
N LEU A 96 18.37 16.13 -15.60
CA LEU A 96 17.95 15.64 -14.30
C LEU A 96 18.59 16.47 -13.19
N PRO A 97 17.85 16.79 -12.12
CA PRO A 97 18.45 17.45 -10.96
C PRO A 97 19.54 16.56 -10.33
N PRO A 98 20.48 17.16 -9.57
CA PRO A 98 21.56 16.41 -8.91
C PRO A 98 21.04 15.27 -8.03
N VAL A 99 19.87 15.48 -7.39
CA VAL A 99 19.19 14.48 -6.57
C VAL A 99 17.78 14.28 -7.11
N VAL A 100 17.48 13.07 -7.55
CA VAL A 100 16.11 12.62 -7.83
C VAL A 100 15.59 11.88 -6.60
N PRO A 101 14.57 12.39 -5.88
CA PRO A 101 14.15 11.82 -4.60
C PRO A 101 13.60 10.39 -4.68
N ALA A 102 12.89 10.06 -5.76
CA ALA A 102 12.30 8.75 -6.00
C ALA A 102 13.23 7.88 -6.86
N ARG A 103 13.83 6.84 -6.26
CA ARG A 103 14.76 5.92 -6.94
C ARG A 103 14.09 5.15 -8.07
N GLU A 104 12.80 4.85 -7.94
CA GLU A 104 11.97 4.21 -8.96
C GLU A 104 11.81 5.12 -10.20
N THR A 105 11.50 6.40 -9.98
CA THR A 105 11.36 7.40 -11.05
C THR A 105 12.68 7.57 -11.80
N LEU A 106 13.79 7.72 -11.06
CA LEU A 106 15.13 7.79 -11.64
C LEU A 106 15.45 6.55 -12.50
N ALA A 107 15.13 5.36 -12.00
CA ALA A 107 15.38 4.12 -12.71
C ALA A 107 14.61 4.03 -14.03
N VAL A 108 13.36 4.50 -14.08
CA VAL A 108 12.55 4.54 -15.31
C VAL A 108 13.14 5.52 -16.32
N VAL A 109 13.53 6.72 -15.90
CA VAL A 109 14.12 7.72 -16.80
C VAL A 109 15.45 7.23 -17.37
N ILE A 110 16.32 6.64 -16.54
CA ILE A 110 17.58 6.05 -17.00
C ILE A 110 17.29 4.89 -17.98
N ALA A 111 16.36 4.00 -17.66
CA ALA A 111 16.02 2.86 -18.51
C ALA A 111 15.56 3.29 -19.91
N GLU A 112 14.72 4.32 -19.98
CA GLU A 112 14.23 4.88 -21.24
C GLU A 112 15.36 5.48 -22.09
N ALA A 113 16.23 6.30 -21.47
CA ALA A 113 17.38 6.89 -22.15
C ALA A 113 18.35 5.80 -22.68
N LEU A 114 18.58 4.75 -21.89
CA LEU A 114 19.39 3.60 -22.31
C LEU A 114 18.77 2.82 -23.46
N HIS A 115 17.44 2.70 -23.51
CA HIS A 115 16.74 2.04 -24.61
C HIS A 115 16.88 2.83 -25.91
N ARG A 116 16.67 4.14 -25.85
CA ARG A 116 16.72 5.05 -27.02
C ARG A 116 18.13 5.23 -27.58
N THR A 117 19.14 5.18 -26.72
CA THR A 117 20.54 5.34 -27.13
C THR A 117 21.26 4.02 -27.37
N ALA A 118 20.56 2.88 -27.28
CA ALA A 118 21.17 1.59 -27.58
C ALA A 118 21.70 1.56 -29.02
N LEU A 119 22.99 1.25 -29.19
CA LEU A 119 23.66 1.17 -30.50
C LEU A 119 23.73 2.51 -31.26
N THR A 120 23.62 3.65 -30.56
CA THR A 120 23.83 4.98 -31.14
C THR A 120 25.14 5.61 -30.64
N ALA A 121 25.60 6.70 -31.27
CA ALA A 121 26.78 7.44 -30.81
C ALA A 121 26.61 8.04 -29.40
N ALA A 122 25.36 8.28 -28.97
CA ALA A 122 25.06 8.82 -27.64
C ALA A 122 25.16 7.79 -26.51
N GLN A 123 25.26 6.49 -26.84
CA GLN A 123 25.19 5.40 -25.86
C GLN A 123 26.24 5.52 -24.75
N GLU A 124 27.48 5.84 -25.12
CA GLU A 124 28.60 5.90 -24.18
C GLU A 124 28.41 7.03 -23.16
N ARG A 125 27.98 8.21 -23.62
CA ARG A 125 27.65 9.36 -22.77
C ARG A 125 26.52 9.02 -21.79
N VAL A 126 25.40 8.47 -22.29
CA VAL A 126 24.26 8.12 -21.43
C VAL A 126 24.60 7.01 -20.43
N LEU A 127 25.42 6.04 -20.81
CA LEU A 127 25.92 5.02 -19.89
C LEU A 127 26.77 5.61 -18.77
N ALA A 128 27.64 6.57 -19.07
CA ALA A 128 28.44 7.27 -18.07
C ALA A 128 27.55 8.10 -17.12
N GLU A 129 26.59 8.84 -17.68
CA GLU A 129 25.61 9.62 -16.93
C GLU A 129 24.71 8.74 -16.03
N ALA A 130 24.34 7.54 -16.49
CA ALA A 130 23.59 6.57 -15.72
C ALA A 130 24.43 5.98 -14.57
N ALA A 131 25.67 5.58 -14.86
CA ALA A 131 26.57 5.00 -13.87
C ALA A 131 26.90 5.98 -12.73
N ALA A 132 27.05 7.28 -13.05
CA ALA A 132 27.27 8.33 -12.06
C ALA A 132 26.08 8.54 -11.10
N ARG A 133 24.88 8.08 -11.46
CA ARG A 133 23.65 8.23 -10.66
C ARG A 133 23.29 7.00 -9.84
N TRP A 134 23.94 5.87 -10.07
CA TRP A 134 23.76 4.69 -9.22
C TRP A 134 24.53 4.88 -7.91
N GLY A 135 23.85 4.70 -6.77
CA GLY A 135 24.50 4.71 -5.45
C GLY A 135 24.64 3.33 -4.84
N THR A 136 23.76 2.40 -5.22
CA THR A 136 23.70 1.04 -4.64
C THR A 136 23.52 0.00 -5.73
N ALA A 137 23.79 -1.27 -5.42
CA ALA A 137 23.45 -2.35 -6.33
C ALA A 137 21.93 -2.38 -6.60
N SER A 138 21.09 -2.10 -5.59
CA SER A 138 19.64 -1.99 -5.79
C SER A 138 19.25 -0.98 -6.86
N ASP A 139 19.93 0.18 -6.98
CA ASP A 139 19.63 1.16 -8.03
C ASP A 139 19.88 0.58 -9.43
N VAL A 140 20.97 -0.18 -9.60
CA VAL A 140 21.25 -0.92 -10.83
C VAL A 140 20.16 -1.94 -11.12
N ALA A 141 19.72 -2.70 -10.10
CA ALA A 141 18.64 -3.66 -10.26
C ALA A 141 17.36 -2.97 -10.73
N ARG A 142 16.98 -1.82 -10.13
CA ARG A 142 15.80 -1.05 -10.55
C ARG A 142 15.91 -0.64 -12.01
N THR A 143 17.04 -0.07 -12.41
CA THR A 143 17.28 0.37 -13.80
C THR A 143 17.18 -0.80 -14.77
N LEU A 144 17.86 -1.92 -14.52
CA LEU A 144 17.84 -3.08 -15.44
C LEU A 144 16.49 -3.78 -15.48
N TRP A 145 15.77 -3.78 -14.35
CA TRP A 145 14.42 -4.34 -14.28
C TRP A 145 13.43 -3.47 -15.06
N ALA A 146 13.47 -2.15 -14.87
CA ALA A 146 12.70 -1.19 -15.65
C ALA A 146 13.04 -1.24 -17.15
N TYR A 147 14.34 -1.36 -17.49
CA TYR A 147 14.81 -1.56 -18.86
C TYR A 147 14.23 -2.81 -19.51
N SER A 148 13.88 -3.83 -18.72
CA SER A 148 13.24 -5.07 -19.20
C SER A 148 11.70 -5.04 -19.12
N GLY A 149 11.11 -3.86 -18.91
CA GLY A 149 9.66 -3.69 -18.75
C GLY A 149 9.10 -4.13 -17.39
N GLY A 150 9.95 -4.35 -16.39
CA GLY A 150 9.54 -4.70 -15.04
C GLY A 150 9.28 -3.50 -14.14
N ASP A 151 8.54 -3.73 -13.05
CA ASP A 151 8.27 -2.69 -12.04
C ASP A 151 9.59 -2.22 -11.37
N PRO A 152 10.01 -0.95 -11.53
CA PRO A 152 11.24 -0.41 -10.94
C PRO A 152 11.26 -0.53 -9.41
N GLY A 153 10.12 -0.80 -8.80
CA GLY A 153 9.94 -1.16 -7.42
C GLY A 153 10.50 -2.50 -6.97
N LEU A 154 11.03 -3.32 -7.89
CA LEU A 154 11.56 -4.68 -7.64
C LEU A 154 10.56 -5.63 -6.98
N VAL A 155 9.26 -5.39 -7.19
CA VAL A 155 8.19 -6.29 -6.78
C VAL A 155 7.96 -7.30 -7.90
N LEU A 156 7.89 -8.58 -7.53
CA LEU A 156 7.64 -9.65 -8.46
C LEU A 156 6.15 -10.03 -8.41
N PRO A 157 5.49 -10.25 -9.57
CA PRO A 157 4.19 -10.89 -9.61
C PRO A 157 4.22 -12.21 -8.84
N ARG A 158 3.14 -12.55 -8.16
CA ARG A 158 3.14 -13.74 -7.33
C ARG A 158 3.25 -14.96 -8.21
N ARG A 159 4.05 -15.93 -7.78
CA ARG A 159 3.96 -17.27 -8.35
C ARG A 159 2.57 -17.81 -8.01
N ARG A 160 1.77 -18.07 -9.04
CA ARG A 160 0.59 -18.92 -8.92
C ARG A 160 1.04 -20.24 -8.30
N ARG A 161 0.29 -20.72 -7.31
CA ARG A 161 0.50 -22.07 -6.78
C ARG A 161 0.10 -23.04 -7.89
N ASP A 162 0.95 -24.01 -8.21
CA ASP A 162 0.60 -25.04 -9.18
C ASP A 162 -0.63 -25.81 -8.66
N ASN A 163 -1.70 -25.86 -9.46
CA ASN A 163 -2.98 -26.52 -9.20
C ASN A 163 -3.65 -26.17 -7.85
N PRO A 164 -4.28 -24.99 -7.69
CA PRO A 164 -5.17 -24.75 -6.56
C PRO A 164 -6.36 -25.74 -6.60
N PRO A 165 -6.86 -26.24 -5.45
CA PRO A 165 -7.92 -27.27 -5.40
C PRO A 165 -9.20 -26.99 -6.21
N SER A 166 -9.45 -25.73 -6.51
CA SER A 166 -10.61 -25.19 -7.23
C SER A 166 -10.44 -25.09 -8.76
N GLU A 167 -9.25 -25.38 -9.32
CA GLU A 167 -9.06 -25.38 -10.79
C GLU A 167 -9.94 -26.42 -11.49
N ALA A 168 -10.37 -27.46 -10.78
CA ALA A 168 -11.34 -28.44 -11.26
C ALA A 168 -12.72 -27.84 -11.62
N TYR A 169 -13.03 -26.61 -11.20
CA TYR A 169 -14.30 -25.93 -11.47
C TYR A 169 -14.20 -24.86 -12.58
N ARG A 170 -13.01 -24.58 -13.12
CA ARG A 170 -12.86 -23.62 -14.22
C ARG A 170 -13.44 -24.25 -15.51
N PRO A 171 -14.34 -23.57 -16.24
CA PRO A 171 -14.79 -24.03 -17.55
C PRO A 171 -13.61 -24.23 -18.52
N VAL A 172 -13.65 -25.28 -19.33
CA VAL A 172 -12.53 -25.64 -20.24
C VAL A 172 -12.19 -24.51 -21.23
N ASP A 173 -13.19 -23.72 -21.62
CA ASP A 173 -13.05 -22.64 -22.60
C ASP A 173 -12.50 -21.34 -21.99
N GLU A 174 -12.33 -21.27 -20.66
CA GLU A 174 -11.76 -20.09 -20.00
C GLU A 174 -10.27 -20.28 -19.71
N PRO A 175 -9.38 -19.43 -20.25
CA PRO A 175 -7.96 -19.57 -20.02
C PRO A 175 -7.57 -19.15 -18.60
N ALA A 176 -6.52 -19.78 -18.07
CA ALA A 176 -5.87 -19.32 -16.85
C ALA A 176 -5.12 -18.00 -17.08
N VAL A 177 -5.65 -16.88 -16.58
CA VAL A 177 -4.95 -15.60 -16.67
C VAL A 177 -3.93 -15.48 -15.53
N THR A 178 -2.65 -15.34 -15.89
CA THR A 178 -1.56 -15.15 -14.93
C THR A 178 -0.64 -14.04 -15.38
N VAL A 179 -0.22 -13.20 -14.44
CA VAL A 179 0.82 -12.19 -14.69
C VAL A 179 2.17 -12.84 -14.40
N GLY A 180 2.85 -13.29 -15.45
CA GLY A 180 4.20 -13.82 -15.34
C GLY A 180 5.20 -12.71 -14.98
N PRO A 181 6.27 -13.01 -14.22
CA PRO A 181 7.32 -12.02 -13.99
C PRO A 181 7.96 -11.64 -15.33
N PRO A 182 8.31 -10.35 -15.54
CA PRO A 182 8.79 -9.84 -16.82
C PRO A 182 10.02 -10.62 -17.31
N ARG A 183 10.10 -10.78 -18.63
CA ARG A 183 11.28 -11.38 -19.27
C ARG A 183 12.43 -10.38 -19.23
N VAL A 184 13.58 -10.78 -18.69
CA VAL A 184 14.78 -9.94 -18.74
C VAL A 184 15.26 -9.84 -20.19
N TRP A 185 15.30 -8.62 -20.72
CA TRP A 185 15.72 -8.36 -22.08
C TRP A 185 17.23 -8.61 -22.27
N ALA A 186 17.65 -8.78 -23.52
CA ALA A 186 19.06 -8.86 -23.84
C ALA A 186 19.74 -7.52 -23.51
N LEU A 187 20.88 -7.58 -22.80
CA LEU A 187 21.64 -6.40 -22.41
C LEU A 187 22.82 -6.19 -23.38
N PRO A 188 22.94 -5.01 -24.02
CA PRO A 188 24.10 -4.69 -24.85
C PRO A 188 25.42 -4.87 -24.09
N ARG A 189 26.47 -5.32 -24.78
CA ARG A 189 27.77 -5.59 -24.16
C ARG A 189 28.36 -4.38 -23.42
N PRO A 190 28.23 -3.12 -23.92
CA PRO A 190 28.62 -1.93 -23.16
C PRO A 190 27.87 -1.81 -21.82
N LEU A 191 26.53 -1.94 -21.84
CA LEU A 191 25.71 -1.87 -20.62
C LEU A 191 26.09 -2.95 -19.59
N ARG A 192 26.31 -4.21 -20.04
CA ARG A 192 26.77 -5.30 -19.15
C ARG A 192 28.09 -4.95 -18.47
N ARG A 193 29.05 -4.40 -19.21
CA ARG A 193 30.37 -4.02 -18.70
C ARG A 193 30.27 -2.88 -17.70
N THR A 194 29.50 -1.83 -18.00
CA THR A 194 29.30 -0.70 -17.10
C THR A 194 28.65 -1.15 -15.79
N VAL A 195 27.65 -2.01 -15.85
CA VAL A 195 27.00 -2.59 -14.66
C VAL A 195 27.99 -3.41 -13.82
N LEU A 196 28.74 -4.32 -14.45
CA LEU A 196 29.70 -5.15 -13.71
C LEU A 196 30.85 -4.33 -13.13
N ALA A 197 31.29 -3.27 -13.83
CA ALA A 197 32.30 -2.34 -13.34
C ALA A 197 31.79 -1.58 -12.11
N PHE A 198 30.57 -1.05 -12.16
CA PHE A 198 29.94 -0.40 -11.00
C PHE A 198 29.79 -1.35 -9.81
N LEU A 199 29.26 -2.55 -10.03
CA LEU A 199 29.14 -3.54 -8.94
C LEU A 199 30.49 -3.95 -8.37
N ALA A 200 31.56 -3.94 -9.19
CA ALA A 200 32.90 -4.26 -8.73
C ALA A 200 33.59 -3.12 -7.97
N SER A 201 33.17 -1.86 -8.19
CA SER A 201 33.67 -0.71 -7.43
C SER A 201 33.07 -0.60 -6.03
N LEU A 202 31.97 -1.31 -5.77
CA LEU A 202 31.40 -1.43 -4.43
C LEU A 202 32.23 -2.35 -3.56
N ASP A 203 32.17 -2.14 -2.24
CA ASP A 203 32.69 -3.10 -1.27
C ASP A 203 32.00 -4.47 -1.47
N PRO A 204 32.75 -5.59 -1.50
CA PRO A 204 32.18 -6.91 -1.80
C PRO A 204 31.18 -7.41 -0.75
N VAL A 205 31.30 -7.00 0.51
CA VAL A 205 30.30 -7.32 1.56
C VAL A 205 29.02 -6.56 1.26
N ILE A 206 29.11 -5.24 1.04
CA ILE A 206 27.94 -4.40 0.76
C ILE A 206 27.23 -4.83 -0.52
N ALA A 207 27.98 -5.12 -1.59
CA ALA A 207 27.43 -5.63 -2.84
C ALA A 207 26.73 -6.98 -2.64
N ALA A 208 27.36 -7.92 -1.92
CA ALA A 208 26.75 -9.22 -1.64
C ALA A 208 25.45 -9.09 -0.81
N GLU A 209 25.43 -8.19 0.19
CA GLU A 209 24.23 -7.90 0.97
C GLU A 209 23.09 -7.35 0.11
N ASP A 210 23.37 -6.33 -0.69
CA ASP A 210 22.34 -5.69 -1.53
C ASP A 210 21.81 -6.64 -2.59
N LEU A 211 22.67 -7.51 -3.16
CA LEU A 211 22.23 -8.59 -4.04
C LEU A 211 21.30 -9.57 -3.31
N ALA A 212 21.62 -9.91 -2.06
CA ALA A 212 20.82 -10.81 -1.24
C ALA A 212 19.46 -10.22 -0.83
N ARG A 213 19.27 -8.88 -0.90
CA ARG A 213 17.95 -8.24 -0.65
C ARG A 213 16.91 -8.58 -1.72
N HIS A 214 17.34 -8.79 -2.98
CA HIS A 214 16.46 -9.07 -4.11
C HIS A 214 16.96 -10.30 -4.91
N PRO A 215 17.01 -11.49 -4.26
CA PRO A 215 17.79 -12.61 -4.78
C PRO A 215 17.21 -13.16 -6.09
N THR A 216 15.88 -13.19 -6.23
CA THR A 216 15.22 -13.66 -7.46
C THR A 216 15.46 -12.75 -8.64
N VAL A 217 15.38 -11.42 -8.44
CA VAL A 217 15.68 -10.41 -9.46
C VAL A 217 17.13 -10.56 -9.93
N TRP A 218 18.06 -10.58 -8.99
CA TRP A 218 19.49 -10.67 -9.32
C TRP A 218 19.90 -11.99 -9.95
N LYS A 219 19.31 -13.12 -9.54
CA LYS A 219 19.57 -14.42 -10.17
C LYS A 219 19.19 -14.40 -11.65
N ARG A 220 18.07 -13.78 -11.99
CA ARG A 220 17.59 -13.58 -13.39
C ARG A 220 18.45 -12.59 -14.15
N LEU A 221 18.76 -11.43 -13.57
CA LEU A 221 19.66 -10.46 -14.19
C LEU A 221 21.03 -11.07 -14.49
N ALA A 222 21.55 -11.92 -13.59
CA ALA A 222 22.82 -12.60 -13.77
C ALA A 222 22.85 -13.59 -14.96
N GLU A 223 21.71 -14.12 -15.39
CA GLU A 223 21.62 -14.91 -16.63
C GLU A 223 21.99 -14.09 -17.87
N ARG A 224 21.77 -12.77 -17.83
CA ARG A 224 22.10 -11.84 -18.92
C ARG A 224 23.37 -11.05 -18.69
N LEU A 225 23.76 -10.80 -17.43
CA LEU A 225 24.99 -10.08 -17.10
C LEU A 225 26.24 -10.95 -17.30
N HIS A 226 26.14 -12.26 -17.11
CA HIS A 226 27.27 -13.21 -17.16
C HIS A 226 28.43 -12.81 -16.23
N PRO A 227 28.20 -12.74 -14.89
CA PRO A 227 29.17 -12.17 -13.95
C PRO A 227 30.51 -12.93 -13.84
N TYR A 228 30.57 -14.17 -14.33
CA TYR A 228 31.78 -14.99 -14.28
C TYR A 228 32.60 -14.97 -15.59
N GLU A 229 32.14 -14.29 -16.65
CA GLU A 229 32.88 -14.20 -17.93
C GLU A 229 34.19 -13.41 -17.76
N ARG A 230 34.22 -12.43 -16.86
CA ARG A 230 35.35 -11.49 -16.69
C ARG A 230 35.74 -11.30 -15.23
N VAL A 231 35.91 -12.39 -14.49
CA VAL A 231 36.26 -12.35 -13.05
C VAL A 231 37.51 -11.50 -12.79
N ALA A 232 38.55 -11.61 -13.63
CA ALA A 232 39.77 -10.83 -13.45
C ALA A 232 39.55 -9.31 -13.58
N ALA A 233 38.59 -8.87 -14.38
CA ALA A 233 38.26 -7.44 -14.54
C ALA A 233 37.29 -6.95 -13.46
N TYR A 234 36.40 -7.82 -12.96
CA TYR A 234 35.33 -7.46 -12.03
C TYR A 234 35.24 -8.45 -10.85
N PRO A 235 36.31 -8.60 -10.04
CA PRO A 235 36.40 -9.67 -9.04
C PRO A 235 35.34 -9.51 -7.94
N ASN A 236 35.13 -8.29 -7.43
CA ASN A 236 34.15 -8.04 -6.38
C ASN A 236 32.71 -8.33 -6.82
N ALA A 237 32.35 -7.97 -8.06
CA ALA A 237 31.03 -8.31 -8.62
C ALA A 237 30.86 -9.83 -8.73
N ALA A 238 31.88 -10.54 -9.21
CA ALA A 238 31.85 -12.00 -9.31
C ALA A 238 31.71 -12.67 -7.92
N VAL A 239 32.42 -12.18 -6.90
CA VAL A 239 32.32 -12.64 -5.51
C VAL A 239 30.91 -12.40 -4.96
N ALA A 240 30.32 -11.22 -5.18
CA ALA A 240 28.96 -10.90 -4.73
C ALA A 240 27.92 -11.85 -5.36
N PHE A 241 28.04 -12.15 -6.67
CA PHE A 241 27.17 -13.14 -7.32
C PHE A 241 27.44 -14.57 -6.85
N ALA A 242 28.69 -14.94 -6.55
CA ALA A 242 29.02 -16.24 -5.98
C ALA A 242 28.40 -16.42 -4.58
N ALA A 243 28.44 -15.38 -3.75
CA ALA A 243 27.77 -15.35 -2.45
C ALA A 243 26.24 -15.52 -2.60
N LEU A 244 25.63 -14.79 -3.54
CA LEU A 244 24.19 -14.87 -3.81
C LEU A 244 23.74 -16.26 -4.30
N ARG A 245 24.55 -16.90 -5.15
CA ARG A 245 24.22 -18.18 -5.80
C ARG A 245 24.69 -19.40 -5.00
N GLY A 246 25.54 -19.22 -3.99
CA GLY A 246 26.22 -20.32 -3.31
C GLY A 246 27.17 -21.08 -4.24
N THR A 247 27.79 -20.37 -5.19
CA THR A 247 28.63 -20.97 -6.22
C THR A 247 29.88 -21.60 -5.60
N ARG A 248 30.18 -22.84 -5.99
CA ARG A 248 31.45 -23.52 -5.69
C ARG A 248 32.39 -23.34 -6.86
N ALA A 249 33.64 -22.98 -6.58
CA ALA A 249 34.68 -22.81 -7.59
C ALA A 249 35.99 -23.46 -7.14
N PRO A 250 36.84 -23.98 -8.05
CA PRO A 250 38.17 -24.46 -7.69
C PRO A 250 38.97 -23.35 -7.00
N ALA A 251 39.60 -23.64 -5.85
CA ALA A 251 40.28 -22.64 -5.04
C ALA A 251 41.40 -21.90 -5.79
N ARG A 252 42.05 -22.57 -6.75
CA ARG A 252 43.11 -22.00 -7.60
C ARG A 252 42.62 -21.43 -8.93
N GLY A 253 41.31 -21.51 -9.22
CA GLY A 253 40.71 -20.88 -10.40
C GLY A 253 40.38 -19.41 -10.16
N ALA A 254 40.24 -18.61 -11.22
CA ALA A 254 40.05 -17.15 -11.10
C ALA A 254 38.94 -16.73 -10.11
N LEU A 255 37.79 -17.42 -10.13
CA LEU A 255 36.70 -17.16 -9.18
C LEU A 255 37.04 -17.59 -7.75
N GLY A 256 37.66 -18.76 -7.58
CA GLY A 256 38.06 -19.25 -6.25
C GLY A 256 39.10 -18.34 -5.60
N THR A 257 40.11 -17.91 -6.35
CA THR A 257 41.12 -16.93 -5.89
C THR A 257 40.45 -15.63 -5.45
N ALA A 258 39.56 -15.05 -6.27
CA ALA A 258 38.85 -13.83 -5.92
C ALA A 258 38.02 -13.98 -4.63
N MET A 259 37.40 -15.15 -4.41
CA MET A 259 36.62 -15.45 -3.20
C MET A 259 37.51 -15.58 -1.96
N VAL A 260 38.66 -16.25 -2.07
CA VAL A 260 39.64 -16.39 -0.98
C VAL A 260 40.19 -15.01 -0.61
N ASP A 261 40.61 -14.22 -1.60
CA ASP A 261 41.18 -12.88 -1.38
C ASP A 261 40.17 -11.94 -0.74
N ALA A 262 38.92 -11.95 -1.21
CA ALA A 262 37.85 -11.12 -0.63
C ALA A 262 37.54 -11.56 0.82
N ALA A 263 37.46 -12.87 1.08
CA ALA A 263 37.23 -13.38 2.42
C ALA A 263 38.39 -13.08 3.38
N ALA A 264 39.64 -13.08 2.92
CA ALA A 264 40.78 -12.70 3.75
C ALA A 264 40.69 -11.24 4.21
N ARG A 265 40.24 -10.33 3.33
CA ARG A 265 40.08 -8.90 3.67
C ARG A 265 38.88 -8.61 4.59
N ALA A 266 37.85 -9.46 4.58
CA ALA A 266 36.60 -9.22 5.29
C ALA A 266 36.06 -10.47 5.99
N HIS A 267 36.93 -11.22 6.68
CA HIS A 267 36.64 -12.56 7.21
C HIS A 267 35.48 -12.61 8.22
N GLU A 268 35.21 -11.51 8.92
CA GLU A 268 34.07 -11.37 9.84
C GLU A 268 32.71 -11.31 9.13
N ARG A 269 32.71 -10.98 7.83
CA ARG A 269 31.51 -10.71 7.03
C ARG A 269 31.42 -11.58 5.78
N LEU A 270 32.52 -12.10 5.25
CA LEU A 270 32.59 -13.05 4.15
C LEU A 270 33.13 -14.38 4.68
N ILE A 271 32.20 -15.30 4.94
CA ILE A 271 32.53 -16.62 5.46
C ILE A 271 32.94 -17.52 4.30
N LEU A 272 34.22 -17.83 4.22
CA LEU A 272 34.78 -18.80 3.29
C LEU A 272 34.54 -20.22 3.81
N SER A 273 34.13 -21.13 2.94
CA SER A 273 34.02 -22.54 3.25
C SER A 273 34.82 -23.36 2.23
N TRP A 274 35.66 -24.25 2.74
CA TRP A 274 36.41 -25.23 1.96
C TRP A 274 35.60 -26.51 1.85
N HIS A 275 35.52 -27.07 0.64
CA HIS A 275 34.78 -28.29 0.37
C HIS A 275 35.73 -29.40 -0.08
N ALA A 276 35.29 -30.64 0.07
CA ALA A 276 35.97 -31.80 -0.51
C ALA A 276 36.17 -31.59 -2.03
N GLY A 277 37.36 -31.96 -2.54
CA GLY A 277 37.73 -31.74 -3.94
C GLY A 277 38.38 -30.39 -4.26
N GLY A 278 38.83 -29.64 -3.25
CA GLY A 278 39.63 -28.41 -3.46
C GLY A 278 38.84 -27.23 -4.02
N THR A 279 37.52 -27.22 -3.81
CA THR A 279 36.65 -26.09 -4.16
C THR A 279 36.32 -25.25 -2.95
N VAL A 280 36.04 -23.97 -3.19
CA VAL A 280 35.63 -22.99 -2.17
C VAL A 280 34.26 -22.41 -2.51
N SER A 281 33.52 -22.05 -1.47
CA SER A 281 32.34 -21.18 -1.58
C SER A 281 32.46 -20.03 -0.59
N VAL A 282 31.76 -18.93 -0.85
CA VAL A 282 31.68 -17.78 0.08
C VAL A 282 30.23 -17.51 0.41
N ARG A 283 29.96 -17.09 1.65
CA ARG A 283 28.66 -16.59 2.09
C ARG A 283 28.87 -15.25 2.79
N VAL A 284 27.93 -14.32 2.58
CA VAL A 284 27.91 -13.08 3.34
C VAL A 284 27.18 -13.29 4.68
N ARG A 285 27.85 -12.96 5.79
CA ARG A 285 27.22 -12.72 7.10
C ARG A 285 26.69 -11.29 7.08
N THR A 286 25.38 -11.17 6.93
CA THR A 286 24.75 -9.87 6.71
C THR A 286 24.73 -9.04 7.98
N PHE A 287 24.67 -7.72 7.85
CA PHE A 287 24.47 -6.80 8.98
C PHE A 287 23.22 -7.17 9.79
N ALA A 288 22.13 -7.53 9.10
CA ALA A 288 20.92 -8.01 9.76
C ALA A 288 21.20 -9.27 10.60
N ALA A 289 22.01 -10.22 10.10
CA ALA A 289 22.38 -11.40 10.86
C ALA A 289 23.22 -11.08 12.11
N LEU A 290 24.05 -10.05 12.09
CA LEU A 290 24.78 -9.58 13.29
C LEU A 290 23.80 -9.06 14.34
N VAL A 291 22.86 -8.20 13.92
CA VAL A 291 21.85 -7.62 14.83
C VAL A 291 20.92 -8.69 15.38
N GLU A 292 20.49 -9.65 14.55
CA GLU A 292 19.68 -10.78 15.04
C GLU A 292 20.45 -11.68 16.01
N GLN A 293 21.77 -11.83 15.84
CA GLN A 293 22.60 -12.59 16.78
C GLN A 293 22.65 -11.88 18.14
N ALA A 294 23.00 -10.58 18.16
CA ALA A 294 23.00 -9.78 19.39
C ALA A 294 21.62 -9.82 20.09
N ALA A 295 20.54 -9.70 19.32
CA ALA A 295 19.19 -9.80 19.85
C ALA A 295 18.85 -11.21 20.41
N ALA A 296 19.34 -12.27 19.77
CA ALA A 296 19.17 -13.64 20.26
C ALA A 296 19.96 -13.91 21.55
N ASP A 297 21.10 -13.25 21.71
CA ASP A 297 21.95 -13.32 22.91
C ASP A 297 21.40 -12.47 24.07
N GLY A 298 20.33 -11.70 23.85
CA GLY A 298 19.72 -10.84 24.88
C GLY A 298 20.41 -9.48 25.03
N ASP A 299 21.39 -9.15 24.18
CA ASP A 299 22.23 -7.96 24.32
C ASP A 299 21.64 -6.77 23.54
N ALA A 300 20.78 -6.00 24.23
CA ALA A 300 20.19 -4.80 23.66
C ALA A 300 21.22 -3.70 23.38
N ALA A 301 22.29 -3.62 24.18
CA ALA A 301 23.31 -2.59 24.05
C ALA A 301 24.18 -2.84 22.80
N ASP A 302 24.63 -4.08 22.57
CA ASP A 302 25.38 -4.45 21.36
C ASP A 302 24.50 -4.31 20.10
N ALA A 303 23.24 -4.76 20.17
CA ALA A 303 22.30 -4.58 19.07
C ALA A 303 22.09 -3.09 18.72
N ALA A 304 21.97 -2.22 19.72
CA ALA A 304 21.86 -0.78 19.53
C ALA A 304 23.15 -0.17 18.96
N ALA A 305 24.32 -0.54 19.48
CA ALA A 305 25.63 -0.08 19.01
C ALA A 305 25.87 -0.44 17.52
N LEU A 306 25.47 -1.64 17.10
CA LEU A 306 25.45 -2.01 15.68
C LEU A 306 24.48 -1.13 14.88
N LEU A 307 23.26 -0.97 15.36
CA LEU A 307 22.18 -0.26 14.65
C LEU A 307 22.42 1.26 14.51
N VAL A 308 23.24 1.90 15.35
CA VAL A 308 23.67 3.30 15.16
C VAL A 308 24.35 3.51 13.79
N GLN A 309 25.01 2.49 13.25
CA GLN A 309 25.62 2.53 11.91
C GLN A 309 24.57 2.56 10.78
N ARG A 310 23.33 2.13 11.06
CA ARG A 310 22.18 2.19 10.15
C ARG A 310 20.99 2.87 10.84
N PRO A 311 21.01 4.20 10.99
CA PRO A 311 20.03 4.97 11.78
C PRO A 311 18.57 4.61 11.50
N GLY A 312 18.20 4.46 10.23
CA GLY A 312 16.84 4.09 9.87
C GLY A 312 16.41 2.68 10.31
N ASP A 313 17.35 1.74 10.45
CA ASP A 313 17.07 0.40 10.97
C ASP A 313 16.93 0.43 12.50
N LEU A 314 17.71 1.26 13.20
CA LEU A 314 17.59 1.51 14.64
C LEU A 314 16.17 1.96 14.99
N TRP A 315 15.71 3.04 14.36
CA TRP A 315 14.40 3.63 14.64
C TRP A 315 13.25 2.66 14.30
N ARG A 316 13.36 1.88 13.21
CA ARG A 316 12.37 0.84 12.87
C ARG A 316 12.32 -0.31 13.87
N ARG A 317 13.37 -0.49 14.68
CA ARG A 317 13.51 -1.55 15.69
C ARG A 317 13.43 -1.03 17.12
N LEU A 318 13.12 0.25 17.33
CA LEU A 318 13.16 0.89 18.65
C LEU A 318 12.28 0.17 19.68
N ASP A 319 11.03 -0.16 19.34
CA ASP A 319 10.15 -0.99 20.18
C ASP A 319 10.79 -2.34 20.56
N HIS A 320 11.51 -2.96 19.63
CA HIS A 320 12.17 -4.24 19.90
C HIS A 320 13.36 -4.06 20.83
N LEU A 321 14.20 -3.06 20.60
CA LEU A 321 15.36 -2.78 21.44
C LEU A 321 14.95 -2.43 22.87
N LEU A 322 13.93 -1.59 23.05
CA LEU A 322 13.42 -1.25 24.39
C LEU A 322 12.85 -2.49 25.11
N ARG A 323 12.15 -3.38 24.40
CA ARG A 323 11.69 -4.65 24.98
C ARG A 323 12.83 -5.61 25.30
N LEU A 324 13.90 -5.60 24.51
CA LEU A 324 15.07 -6.45 24.73
C LEU A 324 15.87 -5.96 25.94
N ALA A 325 16.00 -4.64 26.12
CA ALA A 325 16.57 -4.03 27.31
C ALA A 325 15.76 -4.37 28.58
N GLY A 326 14.45 -4.60 28.45
CA GLY A 326 13.63 -5.00 29.58
C GLY A 326 13.63 -3.92 30.65
N ASP A 327 13.91 -4.29 31.90
CA ASP A 327 13.98 -3.36 33.04
C ASP A 327 15.42 -2.91 33.36
N ASP A 328 16.41 -3.23 32.52
CA ASP A 328 17.81 -2.80 32.68
C ASP A 328 17.97 -1.30 32.32
N PRO A 329 18.22 -0.41 33.30
CA PRO A 329 18.32 1.02 33.04
C PRO A 329 19.51 1.42 32.17
N ASP A 330 20.64 0.69 32.25
CA ASP A 330 21.82 0.99 31.46
C ASP A 330 21.60 0.60 29.99
N ALA A 331 21.01 -0.56 29.75
CA ALA A 331 20.64 -0.99 28.40
C ALA A 331 19.58 -0.07 27.77
N GLN A 332 18.57 0.35 28.54
CA GLN A 332 17.59 1.34 28.08
C GLN A 332 18.27 2.67 27.71
N ARG A 333 19.18 3.16 28.57
CA ARG A 333 19.92 4.41 28.32
C ARG A 333 20.72 4.34 27.01
N VAL A 334 21.43 3.24 26.76
CA VAL A 334 22.19 3.03 25.50
C VAL A 334 21.27 3.08 24.28
N VAL A 335 20.08 2.46 24.35
CA VAL A 335 19.10 2.48 23.25
C VAL A 335 18.58 3.90 23.00
N LEU A 336 18.22 4.63 24.06
CA LEU A 336 17.68 5.99 23.99
C LEU A 336 18.72 6.99 23.51
N ASP A 337 19.95 6.92 24.03
CA ASP A 337 21.09 7.73 23.59
C ASP A 337 21.43 7.48 22.12
N GLY A 338 21.47 6.20 21.71
CA GLY A 338 21.69 5.82 20.32
C GLY A 338 20.61 6.35 19.38
N ALA A 339 19.33 6.33 19.80
CA ALA A 339 18.23 6.89 19.03
C ALA A 339 18.37 8.41 18.84
N ARG A 340 18.65 9.15 19.93
CA ARG A 340 18.88 10.61 19.89
C ARG A 340 20.06 10.99 19.01
N GLN A 341 21.19 10.31 19.18
CA GLN A 341 22.42 10.58 18.44
C GLN A 341 22.20 10.56 16.91
N VAL A 342 21.30 9.69 16.44
CA VAL A 342 21.11 9.47 15.01
C VAL A 342 19.83 10.09 14.45
N ALA A 343 18.99 10.73 15.27
CA ALA A 343 17.69 11.27 14.86
C ALA A 343 17.80 12.22 13.64
N SER A 344 18.75 13.15 13.68
CA SER A 344 19.01 14.13 12.61
C SER A 344 19.37 13.52 11.25
N ARG A 345 19.85 12.27 11.24
CA ARG A 345 20.24 11.54 10.01
C ARG A 345 19.11 10.67 9.44
N VAL A 346 17.95 10.63 10.11
CA VAL A 346 16.85 9.73 9.76
C VAL A 346 15.77 10.50 9.00
N SER A 347 15.19 9.87 7.98
CA SER A 347 14.08 10.44 7.24
C SER A 347 12.90 10.79 8.17
N PRO A 348 12.22 11.93 7.97
CA PRO A 348 11.15 12.38 8.85
C PRO A 348 10.01 11.36 8.98
N THR A 349 9.64 10.69 7.88
CA THR A 349 8.63 9.63 7.89
C THR A 349 8.98 8.47 8.83
N VAL A 350 10.26 8.07 8.91
CA VAL A 350 10.67 6.96 9.78
C VAL A 350 10.64 7.36 11.25
N LEU A 351 11.05 8.60 11.57
CA LEU A 351 10.95 9.13 12.93
C LEU A 351 9.48 9.18 13.38
N ALA A 352 8.64 9.81 12.55
CA ALA A 352 7.21 9.92 12.78
C ALA A 352 6.53 8.55 12.97
N ASP A 353 6.83 7.60 12.08
CA ASP A 353 6.27 6.25 12.14
C ASP A 353 6.72 5.49 13.39
N ALA A 354 8.00 5.61 13.77
CA ALA A 354 8.54 4.95 14.95
C ALA A 354 7.93 5.52 16.24
N ALA A 355 7.83 6.85 16.37
CA ALA A 355 7.22 7.51 17.52
C ALA A 355 5.72 7.20 17.63
N ALA A 356 4.98 7.22 16.52
CA ALA A 356 3.57 6.87 16.49
C ALA A 356 3.36 5.40 16.88
N ALA A 357 4.21 4.48 16.43
CA ALA A 357 4.12 3.06 16.77
C ALA A 357 4.28 2.75 18.27
N LEU A 358 4.77 3.71 19.07
CA LEU A 358 4.86 3.61 20.53
C LEU A 358 3.55 4.00 21.25
N THR A 359 2.56 4.59 20.56
CA THR A 359 1.26 4.93 21.15
C THR A 359 0.62 3.68 21.77
N GLY A 360 0.25 3.75 23.05
CA GLY A 360 -0.41 2.67 23.80
C GLY A 360 0.47 1.47 24.13
N ARG A 361 1.81 1.58 23.97
CA ARG A 361 2.75 0.49 24.30
C ARG A 361 3.02 0.35 25.80
N ASP A 362 2.63 1.31 26.61
CA ASP A 362 2.65 1.30 28.08
C ASP A 362 1.54 0.42 28.71
N ALA A 363 0.47 0.13 27.95
CA ALA A 363 -0.70 -0.59 28.45
C ALA A 363 -0.88 -2.01 27.86
N THR A 364 0.12 -2.58 27.15
CA THR A 364 -0.06 -3.88 26.50
C THR A 364 0.03 -5.07 27.46
N VAL A 365 -0.91 -6.02 27.37
CA VAL A 365 -1.01 -7.13 28.33
C VAL A 365 0.10 -8.18 28.12
N ALA A 366 0.87 -8.46 29.17
CA ALA A 366 1.73 -9.65 29.22
C ALA A 366 0.85 -10.90 29.44
N VAL A 367 1.16 -12.01 28.76
CA VAL A 367 0.39 -13.26 28.83
C VAL A 367 0.95 -14.23 29.89
N PRO A 368 0.66 -14.07 31.18
CA PRO A 368 0.69 -15.23 32.06
C PRO A 368 -0.62 -16.06 32.08
N GLU A 369 -1.71 -15.62 31.44
CA GLU A 369 -3.01 -16.35 31.53
C GLU A 369 -3.58 -16.89 30.20
N ALA A 370 -3.15 -16.42 29.02
CA ALA A 370 -3.64 -16.98 27.74
C ALA A 370 -2.81 -18.19 27.23
N VAL A 371 -1.86 -18.68 28.02
CA VAL A 371 -0.97 -19.79 27.65
C VAL A 371 -1.66 -21.16 27.74
N GLU A 372 -2.63 -21.38 28.62
CA GLU A 372 -3.22 -22.72 28.80
C GLU A 372 -4.30 -23.10 27.77
N LEU A 373 -5.02 -22.15 27.16
CA LEU A 373 -6.14 -22.47 26.25
C LEU A 373 -5.79 -22.52 24.75
N ALA A 374 -4.70 -21.89 24.31
CA ALA A 374 -4.38 -21.76 22.88
C ALA A 374 -3.19 -22.63 22.40
N ALA A 375 -2.28 -23.03 23.31
CA ALA A 375 -1.04 -23.71 22.95
C ALA A 375 -1.23 -25.17 22.51
N GLY A 376 -2.31 -25.84 22.94
CA GLY A 376 -2.57 -27.25 22.61
C GLY A 376 -3.19 -27.51 21.23
N ALA A 377 -3.91 -26.54 20.64
CA ALA A 377 -4.76 -26.80 19.48
C ALA A 377 -4.14 -26.37 18.12
N SER A 378 -3.48 -25.22 18.03
CA SER A 378 -3.19 -24.63 16.71
C SER A 378 -1.85 -25.06 16.08
N MET A 379 -0.86 -25.49 16.87
CA MET A 379 0.43 -25.94 16.31
C MET A 379 0.37 -27.39 15.81
N ALA A 380 -0.42 -28.25 16.46
CA ALA A 380 -0.65 -29.62 16.01
C ALA A 380 -1.41 -29.69 14.67
N GLU A 381 -2.38 -28.79 14.47
CA GLU A 381 -3.18 -28.73 13.23
C GLU A 381 -2.42 -28.13 12.05
N ALA A 382 -1.55 -27.13 12.27
CA ALA A 382 -0.73 -26.53 11.23
C ALA A 382 0.39 -27.48 10.74
N ALA A 383 0.93 -28.33 11.62
CA ALA A 383 1.93 -29.33 11.27
C ALA A 383 1.31 -30.54 10.53
N GLN A 384 0.08 -30.94 10.87
CA GLN A 384 -0.60 -32.07 10.21
C GLN A 384 -1.16 -31.73 8.82
N ALA A 385 -1.55 -30.48 8.56
CA ALA A 385 -2.13 -30.08 7.27
C ALA A 385 -1.12 -29.97 6.11
N VAL A 386 0.20 -30.00 6.39
CA VAL A 386 1.25 -29.84 5.38
C VAL A 386 1.99 -31.17 5.09
N GLY A 387 1.75 -32.22 5.90
CA GLY A 387 2.61 -33.42 5.91
C GLY A 387 2.05 -34.71 5.31
N ALA A 388 0.77 -34.83 4.95
CA ALA A 388 0.22 -36.12 4.52
C ALA A 388 -0.66 -36.01 3.28
N GLY A 389 -0.08 -36.36 2.12
CA GLY A 389 -0.87 -36.48 0.90
C GLY A 389 -0.09 -36.74 -0.38
N HIS A 390 1.02 -37.48 -0.34
CA HIS A 390 1.61 -38.12 -1.52
C HIS A 390 2.16 -39.50 -1.14
N VAL A 391 1.30 -40.51 -1.19
CA VAL A 391 1.72 -41.87 -1.53
C VAL A 391 0.75 -42.35 -2.59
N GLY A 392 1.24 -42.46 -3.82
CA GLY A 392 0.48 -42.93 -4.96
C GLY A 392 -0.04 -44.36 -4.76
N THR A 393 -1.26 -44.59 -5.25
CA THR A 393 -1.69 -45.74 -6.08
C THR A 393 -1.20 -47.17 -5.79
N VAL A 394 -0.73 -47.50 -4.58
CA VAL A 394 -0.48 -48.90 -4.16
C VAL A 394 -1.21 -49.27 -2.84
N GLY A 395 -1.75 -48.28 -2.09
CA GLY A 395 -2.41 -48.54 -0.80
C GLY A 395 -3.83 -49.13 -0.86
N ALA A 396 -4.52 -49.03 -2.00
CA ALA A 396 -5.94 -49.42 -2.10
C ALA A 396 -6.17 -50.95 -2.04
N ALA A 397 -5.14 -51.76 -2.35
CA ALA A 397 -5.22 -53.21 -2.23
C ALA A 397 -5.00 -53.70 -0.78
N LEU A 398 -4.20 -52.99 0.02
CA LEU A 398 -3.86 -53.41 1.38
C LEU A 398 -4.98 -53.10 2.40
N GLY A 399 -5.77 -52.04 2.16
CA GLY A 399 -6.89 -51.67 3.04
C GLY A 399 -8.04 -52.68 3.06
N ARG A 400 -8.21 -53.48 1.99
CA ARG A 400 -9.25 -54.53 1.94
C ARG A 400 -8.86 -55.79 2.69
N ALA A 401 -7.57 -56.05 2.90
CA ALA A 401 -7.09 -57.23 3.62
C ALA A 401 -7.14 -57.09 5.15
N LEU A 402 -7.27 -55.87 5.68
CA LEU A 402 -7.09 -55.60 7.12
C LEU A 402 -8.37 -55.25 7.89
N GLY A 403 -9.56 -55.34 7.29
CA GLY A 403 -10.83 -55.26 8.03
C GLY A 403 -11.07 -53.98 8.85
N LEU A 404 -10.40 -52.87 8.53
CA LEU A 404 -10.51 -51.62 9.28
C LEU A 404 -11.76 -50.85 8.83
N ARG A 405 -12.79 -50.89 9.67
CA ARG A 405 -14.01 -50.06 9.53
C ARG A 405 -13.64 -48.58 9.58
N THR A 406 -13.78 -47.87 8.46
CA THR A 406 -13.63 -46.42 8.41
C THR A 406 -14.82 -45.75 9.08
N ARG A 407 -14.58 -45.02 10.17
CA ARG A 407 -15.56 -44.08 10.71
C ARG A 407 -15.79 -42.98 9.66
N ARG A 408 -17.06 -42.72 9.37
CA ARG A 408 -17.52 -41.57 8.60
C ARG A 408 -16.94 -40.30 9.26
N PRO A 409 -16.24 -39.41 8.54
CA PRO A 409 -15.76 -38.17 9.14
C PRO A 409 -16.95 -37.35 9.61
N ALA A 410 -16.90 -36.88 10.85
CA ALA A 410 -17.90 -35.97 11.38
C ALA A 410 -17.92 -34.70 10.52
N THR A 411 -19.12 -34.21 10.23
CA THR A 411 -19.35 -32.89 9.63
C THR A 411 -18.56 -31.85 10.43
N PRO A 412 -17.73 -30.99 9.79
CA PRO A 412 -16.99 -29.98 10.52
C PRO A 412 -18.00 -29.06 11.22
N ALA A 413 -17.89 -28.95 12.54
CA ALA A 413 -18.60 -27.92 13.28
C ALA A 413 -18.22 -26.55 12.69
N PRO A 414 -19.16 -25.59 12.56
CA PRO A 414 -18.83 -24.25 12.11
C PRO A 414 -17.78 -23.70 13.08
N GLY A 415 -16.55 -23.52 12.59
CA GLY A 415 -15.43 -23.07 13.40
C GLY A 415 -15.81 -21.77 14.09
N ARG A 416 -16.07 -21.83 15.41
CA ARG A 416 -16.04 -20.65 16.26
C ARG A 416 -14.58 -20.22 16.32
N GLY A 417 -14.20 -19.31 15.42
CA GLY A 417 -12.92 -18.62 15.51
C GLY A 417 -12.84 -17.82 16.81
N ALA A 418 -11.62 -17.55 17.28
CA ALA A 418 -11.38 -16.61 18.39
C ALA A 418 -12.13 -15.29 18.15
N GLU A 419 -12.71 -14.70 19.22
CA GLU A 419 -13.55 -13.51 19.11
C GLU A 419 -12.78 -12.32 18.49
N PRO A 420 -13.42 -11.51 17.61
CA PRO A 420 -12.90 -10.20 17.19
C PRO A 420 -12.73 -9.28 18.42
N GLY A 421 -11.58 -8.59 18.51
CA GLY A 421 -11.38 -7.49 19.46
C GLY A 421 -10.76 -7.84 20.82
N THR A 422 -9.44 -8.05 20.88
CA THR A 422 -8.64 -7.73 22.09
C THR A 422 -7.15 -7.79 21.75
N PRO A 423 -6.41 -6.74 22.12
CA PRO A 423 -5.61 -5.94 21.19
C PRO A 423 -4.83 -6.83 20.22
N ARG A 424 -5.00 -6.60 18.92
CA ARG A 424 -4.29 -7.33 17.89
C ARG A 424 -3.29 -6.44 17.19
N ARG A 425 -2.19 -7.04 16.76
CA ARG A 425 -1.19 -6.41 15.90
C ARG A 425 -1.49 -6.77 14.47
N THR A 426 -1.58 -5.76 13.63
CA THR A 426 -1.76 -5.92 12.18
C THR A 426 -0.44 -5.66 11.46
N PHE A 427 -0.09 -6.56 10.55
CA PHE A 427 1.15 -6.59 9.80
C PHE A 427 0.85 -6.57 8.31
N PHE A 428 1.58 -5.73 7.57
CA PHE A 428 1.50 -5.65 6.11
C PHE A 428 2.78 -6.24 5.53
N PRO A 429 2.74 -7.38 4.82
CA PRO A 429 3.92 -8.00 4.25
C PRO A 429 4.68 -7.03 3.32
N LYS A 430 6.01 -7.06 3.40
CA LYS A 430 6.86 -6.20 2.56
C LYS A 430 6.59 -6.46 1.07
N GLY A 431 6.28 -5.40 0.32
CA GLY A 431 5.98 -5.48 -1.11
C GLY A 431 4.55 -5.94 -1.43
N ASP A 432 3.73 -6.21 -0.42
CA ASP A 432 2.31 -6.52 -0.57
C ASP A 432 1.54 -5.81 0.53
N VAL A 433 1.22 -4.54 0.27
CA VAL A 433 0.47 -3.75 1.23
C VAL A 433 -1.01 -4.10 1.20
N VAL A 434 -1.54 -4.74 0.15
CA VAL A 434 -2.98 -5.01 0.04
C VAL A 434 -3.40 -6.13 1.01
N ARG A 435 -2.51 -7.06 1.38
CA ARG A 435 -2.83 -8.05 2.43
C ARG A 435 -2.44 -7.54 3.80
N ALA A 436 -3.30 -7.84 4.78
CA ALA A 436 -2.98 -7.70 6.18
C ALA A 436 -3.02 -9.06 6.87
N TRP A 437 -2.09 -9.27 7.79
CA TRP A 437 -2.08 -10.39 8.71
C TRP A 437 -2.23 -9.85 10.13
N SER A 438 -3.01 -10.50 10.98
CA SER A 438 -3.15 -10.07 12.38
C SER A 438 -2.80 -11.18 13.36
N ALA A 439 -2.23 -10.79 14.50
CA ALA A 439 -1.96 -11.67 15.63
C ALA A 439 -2.38 -11.02 16.94
N PRO A 440 -2.69 -11.80 17.99
CA PRO A 440 -2.83 -11.24 19.33
C PRO A 440 -1.60 -10.40 19.72
N GLU A 441 -1.82 -9.26 20.36
CA GLU A 441 -0.77 -8.51 21.03
C GLU A 441 -0.30 -9.32 22.24
N ARG A 442 1.01 -9.59 22.28
CA ARG A 442 1.66 -10.41 23.31
C ARG A 442 2.94 -9.77 23.82
N ARG A 443 3.32 -8.61 23.29
CA ARG A 443 4.51 -7.91 23.70
C ARG A 443 4.31 -7.32 25.09
N ARG A 444 5.36 -7.34 25.90
CA ARG A 444 5.38 -6.66 27.19
C ARG A 444 5.17 -5.15 27.01
N PRO A 445 4.59 -4.46 28.02
CA PRO A 445 4.59 -3.02 28.08
C PRO A 445 6.00 -2.42 27.92
N LEU A 446 6.06 -1.19 27.45
CA LEU A 446 7.25 -0.35 27.51
C LEU A 446 7.09 0.70 28.62
N PRO A 447 8.19 1.17 29.24
CA PRO A 447 8.15 2.26 30.21
C PRO A 447 7.54 3.54 29.61
N ALA A 448 6.61 4.16 30.33
CA ALA A 448 5.87 5.34 29.86
C ALA A 448 6.77 6.58 29.69
N ASP A 449 7.78 6.72 30.54
CA ASP A 449 8.84 7.74 30.47
C ASP A 449 9.68 7.58 29.20
N ALA A 450 10.13 6.37 28.86
CA ALA A 450 10.86 6.10 27.63
C ALA A 450 10.02 6.41 26.37
N ILE A 451 8.72 6.08 26.40
CA ILE A 451 7.79 6.44 25.31
C ILE A 451 7.67 7.96 25.19
N ALA A 452 7.45 8.66 26.30
CA ALA A 452 7.28 10.12 26.33
C ALA A 452 8.55 10.82 25.83
N GLU A 453 9.71 10.40 26.29
CA GLU A 453 11.02 10.93 25.91
C GLU A 453 11.30 10.77 24.41
N ILE A 454 11.07 9.57 23.85
CA ILE A 454 11.25 9.34 22.41
C ILE A 454 10.30 10.21 21.59
N ARG A 455 9.01 10.26 21.95
CA ARG A 455 8.03 11.06 21.21
C ARG A 455 8.38 12.55 21.23
N ALA A 456 8.73 13.08 22.40
CA ALA A 456 9.16 14.47 22.55
C ALA A 456 10.43 14.76 21.74
N SER A 457 11.41 13.84 21.73
CA SER A 457 12.63 14.00 20.92
C SER A 457 12.35 14.03 19.42
N VAL A 458 11.40 13.23 18.93
CA VAL A 458 10.99 13.23 17.54
C VAL A 458 10.24 14.52 17.17
N ASP A 459 9.31 14.96 18.01
CA ASP A 459 8.60 16.22 17.77
C ASP A 459 9.57 17.41 17.76
N ALA A 460 10.50 17.47 18.72
CA ALA A 460 11.52 18.52 18.76
C ALA A 460 12.41 18.52 17.52
N GLU A 461 12.90 17.35 17.09
CA GLU A 461 13.72 17.20 15.89
C GLU A 461 12.96 17.63 14.61
N LEU A 462 11.68 17.26 14.47
CA LEU A 462 10.89 17.60 13.28
C LEU A 462 10.49 19.07 13.24
N VAL A 463 10.27 19.69 14.40
CA VAL A 463 10.06 21.15 14.52
C VAL A 463 11.36 21.90 14.20
N ASP A 464 12.52 21.45 14.70
CA ASP A 464 13.80 22.08 14.42
C ASP A 464 14.11 22.13 12.91
N ARG A 465 13.88 21.02 12.20
CA ARG A 465 14.03 20.97 10.73
C ARG A 465 13.11 21.96 10.00
N ALA A 466 11.90 22.17 10.52
CA ALA A 466 10.95 23.12 9.97
C ALA A 466 11.34 24.59 10.24
N GLY A 467 12.13 24.86 11.29
CA GLY A 467 12.50 26.21 11.73
C GLY A 467 13.32 27.01 10.73
N GLY A 468 14.02 26.34 9.81
CA GLY A 468 14.78 26.99 8.74
C GLY A 468 13.98 27.24 7.45
N LEU A 469 12.65 27.22 7.50
CA LEU A 469 11.74 27.46 6.36
C LEU A 469 10.99 28.79 6.53
N ASP A 470 10.32 29.22 5.47
CA ASP A 470 9.46 30.42 5.44
C ASP A 470 8.44 30.45 6.59
N ARG A 471 8.38 31.59 7.30
CA ARG A 471 7.42 31.87 8.36
C ARG A 471 6.04 32.26 7.84
N PHE A 472 5.05 32.13 8.74
CA PHE A 472 3.64 32.51 8.60
C PHE A 472 3.22 33.35 9.80
N ASP A 473 2.31 34.28 9.60
CA ASP A 473 1.71 35.05 10.70
C ASP A 473 0.72 34.17 11.48
N VAL A 474 0.04 33.27 10.77
CA VAL A 474 -0.93 32.35 11.37
C VAL A 474 -0.97 30.99 10.67
N ALA A 475 -1.10 29.94 11.48
CA ALA A 475 -1.47 28.61 11.04
C ALA A 475 -2.89 28.25 11.52
N VAL A 476 -3.74 27.79 10.60
CA VAL A 476 -5.08 27.24 10.89
C VAL A 476 -5.09 25.76 10.54
N LEU A 477 -5.32 24.91 11.55
CA LEU A 477 -5.25 23.45 11.44
C LEU A 477 -6.63 22.85 11.70
N ASP A 478 -7.20 22.15 10.74
CA ASP A 478 -8.45 21.43 10.92
C ASP A 478 -8.25 20.16 11.78
N ALA A 479 -8.96 20.06 12.91
CA ALA A 479 -8.92 18.91 13.80
C ALA A 479 -9.28 17.59 13.10
N ALA A 480 -10.09 17.64 12.03
CA ALA A 480 -10.43 16.46 11.24
C ALA A 480 -9.21 15.78 10.60
N LEU A 481 -8.12 16.51 10.38
CA LEU A 481 -6.86 15.94 9.88
C LEU A 481 -6.19 14.99 10.87
N GLY A 482 -6.56 15.03 12.16
CA GLY A 482 -6.11 14.05 13.17
C GLY A 482 -6.68 12.64 12.92
N ARG A 483 -7.66 12.51 12.02
CA ARG A 483 -8.25 11.23 11.59
C ARG A 483 -7.78 10.78 10.21
N VAL A 484 -6.82 11.49 9.62
CA VAL A 484 -6.27 11.21 8.30
C VAL A 484 -4.78 10.87 8.44
N PRO A 485 -4.37 9.61 8.22
CA PRO A 485 -2.97 9.23 8.29
C PRO A 485 -2.12 10.01 7.28
N ALA A 486 -0.91 10.40 7.68
CA ALA A 486 0.07 10.96 6.76
C ALA A 486 0.44 9.93 5.68
N PRO A 487 0.50 10.31 4.39
CA PRO A 487 0.86 9.38 3.33
C PRO A 487 2.23 8.75 3.56
N ARG A 488 2.28 7.41 3.52
CA ARG A 488 3.54 6.65 3.48
C ARG A 488 3.91 6.36 2.02
N ARG A 489 5.14 5.87 1.81
CA ARG A 489 5.54 5.19 0.56
C ARG A 489 4.85 3.80 0.42
N GLU A 490 3.59 3.69 0.81
CA GLU A 490 2.76 2.51 0.59
C GLU A 490 2.21 2.61 -0.84
N ARG A 491 2.46 1.59 -1.67
CA ARG A 491 1.83 1.54 -3.00
C ARG A 491 0.38 1.14 -2.81
N ALA A 492 -0.55 2.09 -2.87
CA ALA A 492 -1.97 1.76 -2.88
C ALA A 492 -2.24 0.68 -3.94
N GLY A 493 -3.05 -0.32 -3.59
CA GLY A 493 -3.50 -1.33 -4.54
C GLY A 493 -4.41 -0.73 -5.62
N SER A 494 -5.03 0.40 -5.31
CA SER A 494 -5.96 1.13 -6.16
C SER A 494 -5.58 2.60 -6.33
N ALA A 495 -5.68 3.11 -7.56
CA ALA A 495 -5.49 4.54 -7.85
C ALA A 495 -6.81 5.28 -7.63
N GLN A 496 -6.84 6.19 -6.67
CA GLN A 496 -8.06 6.85 -6.18
C GLN A 496 -8.29 8.24 -6.79
N LEU A 497 -9.56 8.68 -6.84
CA LEU A 497 -9.98 10.00 -7.32
C LEU A 497 -9.71 11.07 -6.26
N THR A 498 -10.12 10.80 -5.03
CA THR A 498 -9.72 11.56 -3.84
C THR A 498 -8.57 10.83 -3.17
N GLY A 499 -7.48 11.53 -2.84
CA GLY A 499 -6.18 10.94 -2.53
C GLY A 499 -6.08 10.29 -1.14
N TRP A 500 -7.14 9.64 -0.64
CA TRP A 500 -7.26 9.17 0.73
C TRP A 500 -6.22 8.09 1.05
N PRO A 501 -5.27 8.36 1.96
CA PRO A 501 -4.35 7.35 2.43
C PRO A 501 -5.12 6.24 3.15
N ARG A 502 -4.57 5.03 3.13
CA ARG A 502 -5.15 3.93 3.90
C ARG A 502 -5.22 4.29 5.39
N GLY A 503 -6.38 4.03 5.98
CA GLY A 503 -6.74 4.38 7.35
C GLY A 503 -7.47 5.71 7.47
N SER A 504 -7.66 6.46 6.39
CA SER A 504 -8.45 7.70 6.41
C SER A 504 -9.86 7.41 6.87
N LEU A 505 -10.28 8.08 7.93
CA LEU A 505 -11.62 8.00 8.49
C LEU A 505 -12.38 9.27 8.13
N ARG A 506 -13.54 9.10 7.48
CA ARG A 506 -14.43 10.19 7.09
C ARG A 506 -15.80 9.97 7.69
N HIS A 507 -16.49 11.05 8.02
CA HIS A 507 -17.91 11.01 8.31
C HIS A 507 -18.66 11.33 7.02
N LEU A 508 -19.54 10.43 6.59
CA LEU A 508 -20.47 10.78 5.52
C LEU A 508 -21.61 11.62 6.11
N PRO A 509 -22.18 12.58 5.36
CA PRO A 509 -23.34 13.33 5.82
C PRO A 509 -24.52 12.39 6.18
N ASP A 510 -25.55 12.90 6.85
CA ASP A 510 -26.72 12.09 7.18
C ASP A 510 -27.42 11.60 5.90
N LEU A 511 -27.21 10.32 5.60
CA LEU A 511 -27.66 9.68 4.36
C LEU A 511 -28.78 8.69 4.59
N ASP A 512 -29.77 8.75 3.70
CA ASP A 512 -30.75 7.69 3.53
C ASP A 512 -30.12 6.46 2.85
N VAL A 513 -29.33 6.67 1.79
CA VAL A 513 -28.77 5.61 0.94
C VAL A 513 -27.31 5.91 0.57
N LEU A 514 -26.44 4.90 0.70
CA LEU A 514 -25.10 4.87 0.13
C LEU A 514 -25.09 3.95 -1.10
N ARG A 515 -24.73 4.46 -2.28
CA ARG A 515 -24.64 3.66 -3.52
C ARG A 515 -23.20 3.25 -3.78
N LEU A 516 -22.94 1.95 -3.81
CA LEU A 516 -21.69 1.38 -4.31
C LEU A 516 -21.82 1.16 -5.82
N PHE A 517 -20.71 1.29 -6.55
CA PHE A 517 -20.67 0.97 -7.97
C PHE A 517 -19.37 0.28 -8.38
N LEU A 518 -19.45 -0.53 -9.42
CA LEU A 518 -18.34 -1.27 -10.04
C LEU A 518 -18.52 -1.21 -11.56
N HIS A 519 -17.45 -0.93 -12.29
CA HIS A 519 -17.41 -0.94 -13.74
C HIS A 519 -16.16 -1.66 -14.25
N TRP A 520 -16.30 -2.44 -15.32
CA TRP A 520 -15.18 -3.11 -15.96
C TRP A 520 -15.41 -3.39 -17.46
N THR A 521 -14.35 -3.84 -18.13
CA THR A 521 -14.38 -4.36 -19.50
C THR A 521 -13.72 -5.74 -19.58
N ASP A 522 -14.19 -6.58 -20.51
CA ASP A 522 -13.52 -7.81 -20.91
C ASP A 522 -12.13 -7.50 -21.50
N GLY A 523 -11.18 -8.42 -21.30
CA GLY A 523 -9.88 -8.34 -21.98
C GLY A 523 -9.98 -8.81 -23.42
N GLU A 524 -9.00 -8.45 -24.26
CA GLU A 524 -9.00 -8.81 -25.69
C GLU A 524 -9.18 -10.32 -25.95
N LYS A 525 -8.69 -11.17 -25.04
CA LYS A 525 -8.63 -12.63 -25.21
C LYS A 525 -9.29 -13.42 -24.08
N PHE A 526 -9.92 -12.75 -23.12
CA PHE A 526 -10.52 -13.41 -21.96
C PHE A 526 -11.69 -12.58 -21.40
N ARG A 527 -12.75 -13.28 -21.00
CA ARG A 527 -13.89 -12.71 -20.28
C ARG A 527 -13.43 -12.23 -18.90
N VAL A 528 -14.01 -11.15 -18.42
CA VAL A 528 -13.81 -10.64 -17.07
C VAL A 528 -15.14 -10.68 -16.34
N ASP A 529 -15.13 -11.35 -15.20
CA ASP A 529 -16.32 -11.56 -14.36
C ASP A 529 -16.01 -11.00 -12.97
N LEU A 530 -16.51 -9.80 -12.68
CA LEU A 530 -16.32 -9.12 -11.41
C LEU A 530 -17.63 -9.00 -10.66
N ASP A 531 -17.62 -9.36 -9.38
CA ASP A 531 -18.80 -9.25 -8.52
C ASP A 531 -18.68 -8.06 -7.59
N LEU A 532 -19.69 -7.18 -7.59
CA LEU A 532 -19.89 -6.24 -6.49
C LEU A 532 -20.63 -6.93 -5.34
N SER A 533 -20.14 -6.78 -4.12
CA SER A 533 -20.72 -7.45 -2.95
C SER A 533 -20.60 -6.61 -1.69
N CYS A 534 -21.46 -6.87 -0.71
CA CYS A 534 -21.36 -6.26 0.62
C CYS A 534 -21.73 -7.26 1.72
N ALA A 535 -20.85 -7.39 2.71
CA ALA A 535 -21.06 -8.22 3.90
C ALA A 535 -21.52 -7.38 5.10
N PHE A 536 -22.45 -7.90 5.89
CA PHE A 536 -23.05 -7.19 7.02
C PHE A 536 -22.78 -7.88 8.36
N TYR A 537 -22.44 -7.09 9.38
CA TYR A 537 -22.12 -7.57 10.74
C TYR A 537 -22.84 -6.73 11.81
N ASP A 538 -23.08 -7.33 12.97
CA ASP A 538 -23.56 -6.60 14.16
C ASP A 538 -22.40 -5.92 14.91
N ALA A 539 -22.70 -5.20 15.99
CA ALA A 539 -21.73 -4.48 16.82
C ALA A 539 -20.50 -5.32 17.20
N GLY A 540 -20.70 -6.62 17.48
CA GLY A 540 -19.64 -7.57 17.87
C GLY A 540 -18.98 -8.28 16.69
N TRP A 541 -19.08 -7.72 15.47
CA TRP A 541 -18.54 -8.29 14.23
C TRP A 541 -19.08 -9.69 13.90
N ARG A 542 -20.25 -10.07 14.42
CA ARG A 542 -20.89 -11.36 14.08
C ARG A 542 -21.64 -11.22 12.76
N PRO A 543 -21.51 -12.17 11.81
CA PRO A 543 -22.18 -12.08 10.51
C PRO A 543 -23.71 -12.00 10.63
N ARG A 544 -24.32 -11.06 9.92
CA ARG A 544 -25.78 -10.85 9.82
C ARG A 544 -26.34 -11.22 8.45
N GLY A 545 -25.49 -11.22 7.43
CA GLY A 545 -25.82 -11.61 6.06
C GLY A 545 -24.94 -10.88 5.05
N HIS A 546 -25.36 -10.89 3.80
CA HIS A 546 -24.69 -10.21 2.70
C HIS A 546 -25.70 -9.87 1.59
N CYS A 547 -25.26 -9.03 0.66
CA CYS A 547 -25.91 -8.74 -0.62
C CYS A 547 -24.85 -8.91 -1.72
N ASP A 548 -25.09 -9.81 -2.67
CA ASP A 548 -24.21 -10.13 -3.79
C ASP A 548 -25.01 -10.72 -4.96
N TYR A 549 -24.34 -11.19 -6.01
CA TYR A 549 -24.96 -11.83 -7.18
C TYR A 549 -25.87 -13.03 -6.84
N THR A 550 -25.56 -13.78 -5.78
CA THR A 550 -26.40 -14.91 -5.32
C THR A 550 -27.62 -14.46 -4.54
N ARG A 551 -27.57 -13.25 -3.98
CA ARG A 551 -28.62 -12.67 -3.14
C ARG A 551 -28.72 -11.16 -3.38
N LEU A 552 -29.47 -10.79 -4.42
CA LEU A 552 -29.64 -9.39 -4.85
C LEU A 552 -30.39 -8.49 -3.83
N ARG A 553 -30.93 -9.04 -2.75
CA ARG A 553 -31.63 -8.29 -1.70
C ARG A 553 -31.31 -8.80 -0.30
N PHE A 554 -31.01 -7.87 0.60
CA PHE A 554 -30.89 -8.13 2.03
C PHE A 554 -32.00 -7.42 2.81
N LYS A 555 -32.75 -8.19 3.60
CA LYS A 555 -33.81 -7.72 4.53
C LYS A 555 -34.72 -6.64 3.92
N GLY A 556 -35.25 -6.90 2.72
CA GLY A 556 -36.15 -6.00 2.01
C GLY A 556 -35.38 -4.93 1.22
N ARG A 557 -35.44 -3.69 1.68
CA ARG A 557 -34.74 -2.54 1.10
C ARG A 557 -33.40 -2.21 1.77
N ALA A 558 -32.98 -2.98 2.79
CA ALA A 558 -31.77 -2.68 3.54
C ALA A 558 -30.51 -2.73 2.66
N ALA A 559 -30.46 -3.68 1.72
CA ALA A 559 -29.55 -3.59 0.59
C ALA A 559 -30.17 -4.15 -0.69
N ILE A 560 -29.90 -3.52 -1.82
CA ILE A 560 -30.41 -3.93 -3.14
C ILE A 560 -29.29 -3.88 -4.17
N HIS A 561 -29.07 -5.01 -4.86
CA HIS A 561 -28.13 -5.14 -5.98
C HIS A 561 -28.83 -4.85 -7.32
N SER A 562 -28.09 -4.36 -8.31
CA SER A 562 -28.63 -4.09 -9.66
C SER A 562 -28.89 -5.32 -10.52
N GLY A 563 -28.36 -6.47 -10.11
CA GLY A 563 -28.25 -7.68 -10.94
C GLY A 563 -26.79 -8.07 -11.13
N ASP A 564 -26.58 -9.25 -11.70
CA ASP A 564 -25.28 -9.87 -11.93
C ASP A 564 -24.95 -9.79 -13.43
N LEU A 565 -23.88 -9.07 -13.77
CA LEU A 565 -23.37 -8.99 -15.13
C LEU A 565 -22.08 -9.79 -15.20
N THR A 566 -22.03 -10.79 -16.07
CA THR A 566 -20.89 -11.73 -16.09
C THR A 566 -19.96 -11.55 -17.30
N SER A 567 -20.24 -10.60 -18.18
CA SER A 567 -19.40 -10.26 -19.34
C SER A 567 -19.58 -8.79 -19.69
N ALA A 568 -18.49 -8.17 -20.13
CA ALA A 568 -18.37 -6.73 -20.28
C ALA A 568 -17.68 -6.35 -21.61
N PRO A 569 -18.25 -6.70 -22.77
CA PRO A 569 -17.58 -6.49 -24.04
C PRO A 569 -17.30 -4.98 -24.29
N PRO A 570 -16.08 -4.61 -24.73
CA PRO A 570 -15.80 -3.24 -25.14
C PRO A 570 -16.62 -2.86 -26.39
N PRO A 571 -16.93 -1.57 -26.58
CA PRO A 571 -16.47 -0.43 -25.80
C PRO A 571 -17.38 -0.09 -24.59
N LEU A 572 -18.50 -0.78 -24.42
CA LEU A 572 -19.53 -0.42 -23.43
C LEU A 572 -19.17 -0.87 -22.01
N GLY A 573 -18.50 -2.03 -21.87
CA GLY A 573 -18.23 -2.61 -20.56
C GLY A 573 -19.50 -3.06 -19.82
N ALA A 574 -19.37 -3.30 -18.51
CA ALA A 574 -20.47 -3.63 -17.61
C ALA A 574 -20.40 -2.78 -16.35
N THR A 575 -21.56 -2.46 -15.76
CA THR A 575 -21.66 -1.69 -14.52
C THR A 575 -22.66 -2.32 -13.56
N GLU A 576 -22.24 -2.51 -12.32
CA GLU A 576 -23.08 -2.97 -11.21
C GLU A 576 -23.23 -1.88 -10.15
N PHE A 577 -24.38 -1.87 -9.47
CA PHE A 577 -24.71 -1.00 -8.36
C PHE A 577 -25.21 -1.80 -7.16
N LEU A 578 -24.89 -1.32 -5.96
CA LEU A 578 -25.38 -1.88 -4.71
C LEU A 578 -25.75 -0.75 -3.76
N ASP A 579 -27.05 -0.58 -3.52
CA ASP A 579 -27.60 0.45 -2.64
C ASP A 579 -27.73 -0.07 -1.21
N LEU A 580 -27.24 0.72 -0.25
CA LEU A 580 -27.28 0.44 1.19
C LEU A 580 -28.15 1.48 1.90
N ASP A 581 -29.29 1.05 2.44
CA ASP A 581 -30.23 1.91 3.14
C ASP A 581 -29.93 1.95 4.64
N ARG A 582 -29.49 3.11 5.14
CA ARG A 582 -28.97 3.23 6.52
C ARG A 582 -30.02 2.86 7.56
N ALA A 583 -31.22 3.43 7.46
CA ALA A 583 -32.29 3.20 8.43
C ALA A 583 -32.73 1.73 8.44
N ALA A 584 -32.89 1.12 7.27
CA ALA A 584 -33.29 -0.29 7.17
C ALA A 584 -32.18 -1.25 7.62
N LEU A 585 -30.90 -0.93 7.40
CA LEU A 585 -29.76 -1.71 7.93
C LEU A 585 -29.72 -1.68 9.46
N LEU A 586 -29.92 -0.51 10.07
CA LEU A 586 -30.00 -0.38 11.53
C LEU A 586 -31.19 -1.17 12.10
N ALA A 587 -32.36 -1.11 11.45
CA ALA A 587 -33.52 -1.93 11.82
C ALA A 587 -33.25 -3.44 11.70
N ALA A 588 -32.38 -3.85 10.77
CA ALA A 588 -31.90 -5.23 10.63
C ALA A 588 -30.81 -5.63 11.64
N ARG A 589 -30.45 -4.73 12.58
CA ARG A 589 -29.35 -4.87 13.55
C ARG A 589 -27.99 -5.05 12.88
N VAL A 590 -27.75 -4.33 11.79
CA VAL A 590 -26.44 -4.20 11.16
C VAL A 590 -25.76 -2.94 11.70
N GLU A 591 -24.51 -3.09 12.11
CA GLU A 591 -23.66 -1.97 12.54
C GLU A 591 -22.50 -1.75 11.58
N TRP A 592 -21.98 -2.82 10.99
CA TRP A 592 -20.87 -2.76 10.04
C TRP A 592 -21.29 -3.28 8.69
N ALA A 593 -20.97 -2.53 7.65
CA ALA A 593 -21.07 -2.94 6.26
C ALA A 593 -19.66 -2.92 5.63
N VAL A 594 -19.28 -4.02 4.99
CA VAL A 594 -17.96 -4.18 4.35
C VAL A 594 -18.17 -4.51 2.87
N PRO A 595 -18.09 -3.51 1.99
CA PRO A 595 -18.05 -3.72 0.55
C PRO A 595 -16.84 -4.56 0.14
N VAL A 596 -17.01 -5.40 -0.87
CA VAL A 596 -15.93 -6.16 -1.47
C VAL A 596 -16.21 -6.37 -2.95
N VAL A 597 -15.17 -6.22 -3.77
CA VAL A 597 -15.16 -6.61 -5.18
C VAL A 597 -14.41 -7.93 -5.28
N PHE A 598 -15.00 -8.94 -5.92
CA PHE A 598 -14.34 -10.19 -6.27
C PHE A 598 -14.10 -10.28 -7.77
N SER A 599 -12.99 -10.89 -8.19
CA SER A 599 -12.90 -11.46 -9.53
C SER A 599 -13.35 -12.92 -9.46
N TYR A 600 -14.55 -13.20 -9.97
CA TYR A 600 -15.17 -14.52 -9.94
C TYR A 600 -14.32 -15.55 -10.69
N ASN A 601 -13.83 -15.16 -11.88
CA ASN A 601 -13.07 -16.03 -12.78
C ASN A 601 -11.54 -15.95 -12.62
N ASP A 602 -11.05 -15.49 -11.46
CA ASP A 602 -9.64 -15.54 -11.02
C ASP A 602 -8.70 -14.65 -11.87
N VAL A 603 -9.24 -13.61 -12.52
CA VAL A 603 -8.46 -12.63 -13.29
C VAL A 603 -7.83 -11.60 -12.32
N PRO A 604 -6.48 -11.47 -12.29
CA PRO A 604 -5.83 -10.47 -11.45
C PRO A 604 -6.17 -9.05 -11.93
N PHE A 605 -6.39 -8.11 -11.01
CA PHE A 605 -6.76 -6.74 -11.36
C PHE A 605 -5.73 -6.01 -12.24
N GLU A 606 -4.45 -6.37 -12.14
CA GLU A 606 -3.38 -5.86 -13.01
C GLU A 606 -3.52 -6.27 -14.49
N ALA A 607 -4.29 -7.31 -14.80
CA ALA A 607 -4.59 -7.71 -16.16
C ALA A 607 -5.82 -6.99 -16.76
N LEU A 608 -6.48 -6.10 -16.00
CA LEU A 608 -7.69 -5.40 -16.43
C LEU A 608 -7.34 -4.05 -17.07
N ASP A 609 -7.83 -3.83 -18.28
CA ASP A 609 -7.56 -2.60 -19.06
C ASP A 609 -8.35 -1.39 -18.54
N ALA A 610 -9.63 -1.60 -18.21
CA ALA A 610 -10.51 -0.59 -17.64
C ALA A 610 -11.39 -1.22 -16.56
N ALA A 611 -11.00 -1.09 -15.30
CA ALA A 611 -11.79 -1.56 -14.17
C ALA A 611 -11.68 -0.61 -12.98
N PHE A 612 -12.81 -0.12 -12.49
CA PHE A 612 -12.89 0.78 -11.35
C PHE A 612 -14.14 0.55 -10.51
N ALA A 613 -14.07 0.92 -9.25
CA ALA A 613 -15.20 0.89 -8.33
C ALA A 613 -15.25 2.19 -7.52
N GLY A 614 -16.31 2.38 -6.75
CA GLY A 614 -16.48 3.59 -5.96
C GLY A 614 -17.79 3.62 -5.20
N PHE A 615 -18.07 4.77 -4.60
CA PHE A 615 -19.34 5.04 -3.96
C PHE A 615 -19.80 6.49 -4.14
N SER A 616 -21.11 6.67 -4.17
CA SER A 616 -21.78 7.95 -4.39
C SER A 616 -22.97 8.12 -3.43
N LEU A 617 -23.41 9.37 -3.31
CA LEU A 617 -24.54 9.77 -2.48
C LEU A 617 -25.73 10.14 -3.40
N PRO A 618 -26.56 9.16 -3.80
CA PRO A 618 -27.64 9.41 -4.75
C PRO A 618 -28.67 10.39 -4.19
N GLU A 619 -29.40 11.05 -5.08
CA GLU A 619 -30.61 11.79 -4.67
C GLU A 619 -31.65 10.82 -4.10
N ARG A 620 -32.46 11.33 -3.18
CA ARG A 620 -33.55 10.56 -2.59
C ARG A 620 -34.55 10.20 -3.70
N GLY A 621 -34.69 8.91 -4.01
CA GLY A 621 -35.51 8.43 -5.13
C GLY A 621 -34.81 8.47 -6.50
N GLY A 622 -33.57 8.94 -6.57
CA GLY A 622 -32.75 9.00 -7.78
C GLY A 622 -32.39 7.60 -8.29
N ARG A 623 -32.91 7.24 -9.46
CA ARG A 623 -32.69 5.92 -10.07
C ARG A 623 -31.42 5.85 -10.91
N GLN A 624 -30.93 6.99 -11.41
CA GLN A 624 -29.78 7.08 -12.32
C GLN A 624 -28.45 7.33 -11.58
N PHE A 625 -27.34 7.00 -12.24
CA PHE A 625 -26.00 7.32 -11.77
C PHE A 625 -25.70 8.81 -12.03
N ASP A 626 -25.30 9.53 -10.98
CA ASP A 626 -24.89 10.94 -11.07
C ASP A 626 -23.38 11.06 -10.77
N PRO A 627 -22.55 11.37 -11.79
CA PRO A 627 -21.13 11.60 -11.61
C PRO A 627 -20.79 12.72 -10.63
N ALA A 628 -21.64 13.75 -10.50
CA ALA A 628 -21.41 14.88 -9.60
C ALA A 628 -21.56 14.51 -8.13
N ARG A 629 -22.19 13.36 -7.84
CA ARG A 629 -22.43 12.83 -6.50
C ARG A 629 -21.47 11.70 -6.11
N VAL A 630 -20.50 11.39 -6.96
CA VAL A 630 -19.42 10.45 -6.65
C VAL A 630 -18.56 11.05 -5.56
N VAL A 631 -18.53 10.40 -4.40
CA VAL A 631 -17.65 10.79 -3.28
C VAL A 631 -16.26 10.25 -3.52
N GLN A 632 -16.18 8.99 -3.98
CA GLN A 632 -14.91 8.35 -4.24
C GLN A 632 -15.02 7.37 -5.40
N ARG A 633 -13.97 7.36 -6.25
CA ARG A 633 -13.77 6.39 -7.34
C ARG A 633 -12.33 5.92 -7.31
N PHE A 634 -12.10 4.64 -7.53
CA PHE A 634 -10.76 4.07 -7.53
C PHE A 634 -10.61 2.96 -8.57
N GLN A 635 -9.44 2.89 -9.19
CA GLN A 635 -9.08 1.86 -10.17
C GLN A 635 -8.74 0.55 -9.47
N LEU A 636 -9.20 -0.58 -10.00
CA LEU A 636 -8.75 -1.90 -9.57
C LEU A 636 -7.39 -2.19 -10.22
N ARG A 637 -6.34 -2.40 -9.42
CA ARG A 637 -4.98 -2.68 -9.92
C ARG A 637 -4.27 -3.71 -9.02
N GLY A 638 -3.14 -4.21 -9.53
CA GLY A 638 -2.27 -5.16 -8.85
C GLY A 638 -2.73 -6.63 -8.99
N ASP A 639 -1.87 -7.56 -8.57
CA ASP A 639 -2.12 -9.01 -8.65
C ASP A 639 -3.18 -9.53 -7.64
N ALA A 640 -3.96 -8.64 -7.03
CA ALA A 640 -5.10 -9.02 -6.21
C ALA A 640 -6.27 -9.48 -7.10
N ARG A 641 -7.13 -10.32 -6.53
CA ARG A 641 -8.38 -10.82 -7.15
C ARG A 641 -9.61 -10.53 -6.28
N SER A 642 -9.37 -9.82 -5.18
CA SER A 642 -10.41 -9.33 -4.29
C SER A 642 -9.93 -8.02 -3.69
N LEU A 643 -10.87 -7.09 -3.48
CA LEU A 643 -10.61 -5.82 -2.85
C LEU A 643 -11.79 -5.43 -1.97
N ALA A 644 -11.54 -5.30 -0.67
CA ALA A 644 -12.37 -4.60 0.29
C ALA A 644 -11.86 -3.16 0.40
N PRO A 645 -12.51 -2.19 -0.27
CA PRO A 645 -12.00 -0.82 -0.32
C PRO A 645 -12.16 -0.07 1.00
N LEU A 646 -13.26 -0.32 1.71
CA LEU A 646 -13.65 0.44 2.89
C LEU A 646 -14.39 -0.40 3.93
N VAL A 647 -14.48 0.14 5.13
CA VAL A 647 -15.36 -0.31 6.22
C VAL A 647 -16.32 0.82 6.54
N HIS A 648 -17.62 0.54 6.57
CA HIS A 648 -18.65 1.51 6.91
C HIS A 648 -19.30 1.16 8.26
N ASN A 649 -19.24 2.08 9.22
CA ASN A 649 -20.04 2.04 10.43
C ASN A 649 -21.40 2.69 10.13
N VAL A 650 -22.43 1.86 9.97
CA VAL A 650 -23.78 2.30 9.60
C VAL A 650 -24.40 3.20 10.67
N ARG A 651 -24.06 2.96 11.94
CA ARG A 651 -24.59 3.72 13.07
C ARG A 651 -24.02 5.14 13.09
N THR A 652 -22.71 5.27 13.05
CA THR A 652 -22.03 6.57 13.15
C THR A 652 -21.91 7.30 11.81
N GLY A 653 -22.19 6.64 10.68
CA GLY A 653 -21.97 7.23 9.35
C GLY A 653 -20.48 7.29 8.96
N GLU A 654 -19.59 6.76 9.79
CA GLU A 654 -18.16 6.77 9.52
C GLU A 654 -17.79 5.75 8.43
N VAL A 655 -16.87 6.14 7.55
CA VAL A 655 -16.26 5.29 6.53
C VAL A 655 -14.75 5.36 6.69
N MET A 656 -14.13 4.20 6.83
CA MET A 656 -12.67 4.05 6.85
C MET A 656 -12.19 3.45 5.53
N TRP A 657 -11.27 4.14 4.87
CA TRP A 657 -10.58 3.59 3.70
C TRP A 657 -9.54 2.55 4.13
N ILE A 658 -9.71 1.29 3.72
CA ILE A 658 -8.82 0.18 4.12
C ILE A 658 -8.05 -0.45 2.97
N ASP A 659 -8.49 -0.33 1.71
CA ASP A 659 -7.81 -0.83 0.50
C ASP A 659 -7.14 -2.20 0.71
N ALA A 660 -7.91 -3.17 1.18
CA ALA A 660 -7.41 -4.47 1.64
C ALA A 660 -7.88 -5.62 0.74
N SER A 661 -7.08 -6.67 0.61
CA SER A 661 -7.38 -7.86 -0.20
C SER A 661 -7.48 -9.08 0.69
N LEU A 662 -8.38 -9.98 0.33
CA LEU A 662 -8.42 -11.30 0.91
C LEU A 662 -7.43 -12.18 0.16
N SER A 663 -6.71 -13.03 0.90
CA SER A 663 -5.99 -14.16 0.28
C SER A 663 -7.03 -15.14 -0.28
N THR A 664 -7.40 -14.94 -1.54
CA THR A 664 -8.25 -15.84 -2.30
C THR A 664 -7.37 -16.79 -3.13
N THR A 665 -7.82 -18.02 -3.30
CA THR A 665 -7.19 -19.00 -4.20
C THR A 665 -8.30 -19.70 -4.93
N GLY A 666 -8.31 -19.64 -6.26
CA GLY A 666 -9.23 -20.43 -7.05
C GLY A 666 -10.28 -19.71 -7.86
N TYR A 667 -11.28 -20.47 -8.31
CA TYR A 667 -12.44 -19.98 -9.06
C TYR A 667 -13.66 -19.85 -8.13
N GLY A 668 -14.60 -18.96 -8.44
CA GLY A 668 -15.90 -18.89 -7.76
C GLY A 668 -15.89 -18.15 -6.41
N HIS A 669 -15.19 -17.02 -6.33
CA HIS A 669 -15.10 -16.24 -5.10
C HIS A 669 -16.42 -15.56 -4.74
N ASN A 670 -16.88 -15.67 -3.49
CA ASN A 670 -18.11 -15.03 -3.01
C ASN A 670 -18.08 -14.74 -1.50
N VAL A 671 -19.04 -13.96 -1.01
CA VAL A 671 -19.12 -13.59 0.42
C VAL A 671 -19.41 -14.78 1.31
N THR A 672 -20.21 -15.75 0.86
CA THR A 672 -20.53 -16.95 1.65
C THR A 672 -19.27 -17.74 2.04
N GLY A 673 -18.30 -17.86 1.14
CA GLY A 673 -17.03 -18.55 1.40
C GLY A 673 -16.02 -17.77 2.26
N TYR A 674 -16.07 -16.43 2.24
CA TYR A 674 -15.03 -15.58 2.85
C TYR A 674 -15.52 -14.64 3.98
N GLY A 675 -16.83 -14.55 4.24
CA GLY A 675 -17.44 -13.52 5.09
C GLY A 675 -16.89 -13.44 6.52
N ALA A 676 -16.60 -14.58 7.16
CA ALA A 676 -16.01 -14.56 8.51
C ALA A 676 -14.56 -14.04 8.51
N ARG A 677 -13.79 -14.30 7.44
CA ARG A 677 -12.41 -13.79 7.28
C ARG A 677 -12.43 -12.30 6.95
N LEU A 678 -13.36 -11.87 6.10
CA LEU A 678 -13.58 -10.45 5.77
C LEU A 678 -13.93 -9.63 6.99
N GLY A 679 -14.86 -10.10 7.83
CA GLY A 679 -15.26 -9.41 9.06
C GLY A 679 -14.09 -9.23 10.03
N ARG A 680 -13.27 -10.28 10.20
CA ARG A 680 -12.05 -10.19 11.03
C ARG A 680 -11.04 -9.20 10.46
N LEU A 681 -10.75 -9.28 9.16
CA LEU A 681 -9.82 -8.35 8.51
C LEU A 681 -10.29 -6.90 8.67
N ALA A 682 -11.58 -6.64 8.46
CA ALA A 682 -12.18 -5.32 8.62
C ALA A 682 -12.10 -4.81 10.06
N ALA A 683 -12.41 -5.67 11.06
CA ALA A 683 -12.27 -5.33 12.48
C ALA A 683 -10.83 -4.99 12.86
N ASP A 684 -9.88 -5.85 12.48
CA ASP A 684 -8.46 -5.67 12.80
C ASP A 684 -7.87 -4.40 12.16
N LEU A 685 -8.31 -4.05 10.95
CA LEU A 685 -7.89 -2.82 10.28
C LEU A 685 -8.56 -1.59 10.91
N TRP A 686 -9.84 -1.67 11.25
CA TRP A 686 -10.56 -0.60 11.95
C TRP A 686 -9.88 -0.24 13.28
N GLU A 687 -9.57 -1.25 14.08
CA GLU A 687 -8.82 -1.09 15.35
C GLU A 687 -7.41 -0.56 15.10
N HIS A 688 -6.67 -1.14 14.15
CA HIS A 688 -5.31 -0.72 13.80
C HIS A 688 -5.24 0.78 13.48
N PHE A 689 -6.11 1.27 12.60
CA PHE A 689 -6.06 2.67 12.17
C PHE A 689 -6.62 3.66 13.20
N ARG A 690 -7.53 3.23 14.08
CA ARG A 690 -8.02 4.08 15.19
C ARG A 690 -7.08 4.15 16.40
N SER A 691 -6.11 3.25 16.51
CA SER A 691 -5.23 3.17 17.69
C SER A 691 -4.20 4.31 17.82
N GLY A 692 -4.10 5.22 16.85
CA GLY A 692 -3.14 6.33 16.88
C GLY A 692 -1.68 5.91 16.65
N ILE A 693 -1.47 4.71 16.08
CA ILE A 693 -0.14 4.15 15.78
C ILE A 693 0.45 4.59 14.43
N ARG A 694 -0.21 5.56 13.76
CA ARG A 694 0.28 6.19 12.54
C ARG A 694 0.31 7.70 12.73
N PRO A 695 1.35 8.39 12.20
CA PRO A 695 1.32 9.83 12.12
C PRO A 695 0.18 10.28 11.20
N THR A 696 -0.36 11.46 11.46
CA THR A 696 -1.52 12.05 10.80
C THR A 696 -1.13 13.28 9.98
N LEU A 697 -2.01 13.74 9.10
CA LEU A 697 -1.81 15.03 8.43
C LEU A 697 -1.79 16.20 9.41
N LEU A 698 -2.51 16.07 10.54
CA LEU A 698 -2.43 17.03 11.63
C LEU A 698 -1.04 17.08 12.24
N ASP A 699 -0.39 15.93 12.49
CA ASP A 699 0.98 15.89 13.02
C ASP A 699 1.96 16.62 12.10
N LEU A 700 1.87 16.33 10.80
CA LEU A 700 2.72 16.97 9.79
C LEU A 700 2.50 18.49 9.76
N ALA A 701 1.24 18.93 9.78
CA ALA A 701 0.91 20.35 9.81
C ALA A 701 1.33 21.01 11.14
N ALA A 702 1.24 20.29 12.26
CA ALA A 702 1.63 20.77 13.59
C ALA A 702 3.13 21.02 13.70
N TRP A 703 3.99 20.15 13.16
CA TRP A 703 5.45 20.39 13.16
C TRP A 703 5.81 21.67 12.39
N HIS A 704 5.18 21.89 11.23
CA HIS A 704 5.36 23.10 10.44
C HIS A 704 4.82 24.34 11.17
N ALA A 705 3.58 24.27 11.67
CA ALA A 705 2.94 25.37 12.39
C ALA A 705 3.74 25.78 13.64
N SER A 706 4.20 24.80 14.43
CA SER A 706 4.95 25.04 15.66
C SER A 706 6.28 25.76 15.43
N ALA A 707 6.93 25.52 14.30
CA ALA A 707 8.20 26.14 13.96
C ALA A 707 8.05 27.47 13.22
N ARG A 708 6.98 27.61 12.42
CA ARG A 708 6.89 28.62 11.37
C ARG A 708 5.81 29.66 11.63
N ALA A 709 4.87 29.45 12.56
CA ALA A 709 3.74 30.34 12.77
C ALA A 709 3.83 31.15 14.08
N ASP A 710 3.49 32.44 14.01
CA ASP A 710 3.39 33.31 15.20
C ASP A 710 2.11 33.05 16.01
N ARG A 711 1.09 32.48 15.36
CA ARG A 711 -0.17 32.08 15.99
C ARG A 711 -0.67 30.76 15.41
N ILE A 712 -1.19 29.88 16.27
CA ILE A 712 -1.74 28.58 15.85
C ILE A 712 -3.18 28.46 16.35
N VAL A 713 -4.09 28.13 15.42
CA VAL A 713 -5.51 27.92 15.68
C VAL A 713 -5.90 26.53 15.20
N VAL A 714 -6.54 25.75 16.06
CA VAL A 714 -7.14 24.46 15.71
C VAL A 714 -8.64 24.67 15.50
N ALA A 715 -9.15 24.30 14.33
CA ALA A 715 -10.56 24.42 13.98
C ALA A 715 -11.30 23.10 14.18
N HIS A 716 -12.50 23.16 14.78
CA HIS A 716 -13.30 21.98 15.12
C HIS A 716 -14.44 21.77 14.12
N ALA A 717 -15.06 20.60 14.15
CA ALA A 717 -16.11 20.22 13.20
C ALA A 717 -17.35 21.14 13.29
N ASP A 718 -17.71 21.55 14.50
CA ASP A 718 -18.83 22.45 14.80
C ASP A 718 -18.59 23.93 14.40
N GLY A 719 -17.38 24.25 13.89
CA GLY A 719 -17.00 25.60 13.46
C GLY A 719 -16.37 26.45 14.57
N THR A 720 -16.26 25.95 15.79
CA THR A 720 -15.49 26.62 16.86
C THR A 720 -13.98 26.44 16.68
N THR A 721 -13.19 27.22 17.43
CA THR A 721 -11.73 27.19 17.36
C THR A 721 -11.07 27.13 18.74
N THR A 722 -9.86 26.57 18.79
CA THR A 722 -8.98 26.55 19.97
C THR A 722 -7.64 27.18 19.60
N GLN A 723 -7.19 28.18 20.36
CA GLN A 723 -5.87 28.77 20.17
C GLN A 723 -4.83 28.00 21.00
N VAL A 724 -3.69 27.68 20.38
CA VAL A 724 -2.63 26.87 21.01
C VAL A 724 -1.39 27.73 21.30
N PRO A 725 -0.69 27.54 22.44
CA PRO A 725 0.56 28.25 22.74
C PRO A 725 1.66 27.99 21.69
N VAL A 726 2.37 29.05 21.29
CA VAL A 726 3.49 29.00 20.35
C VAL A 726 4.84 29.04 21.09
N GLY A 727 5.92 28.62 20.42
CA GLY A 727 7.28 28.72 20.93
C GLY A 727 7.73 27.59 21.88
N GLY A 728 6.84 26.61 22.17
CA GLY A 728 7.15 25.45 23.02
C GLY A 728 7.70 24.22 22.27
N GLY A 729 7.89 24.31 20.95
CA GLY A 729 8.37 23.20 20.13
C GLY A 729 7.50 21.93 20.27
N ALA A 730 8.06 20.88 20.88
CA ALA A 730 7.33 19.64 21.15
C ALA A 730 6.06 19.85 21.99
N ASP A 731 6.08 20.77 22.95
CA ASP A 731 4.91 21.06 23.81
C ASP A 731 3.76 21.71 23.01
N THR A 732 4.10 22.58 22.04
CA THR A 732 3.13 23.16 21.12
C THR A 732 2.48 22.08 20.27
N VAL A 733 3.25 21.11 19.75
CA VAL A 733 2.73 19.97 18.98
C VAL A 733 1.80 19.11 19.85
N ALA A 734 2.17 18.83 21.10
CA ALA A 734 1.33 18.11 22.05
C ALA A 734 0.00 18.85 22.33
N ALA A 735 0.05 20.17 22.47
CA ALA A 735 -1.13 20.99 22.68
C ALA A 735 -2.04 21.05 21.44
N VAL A 736 -1.50 21.05 20.21
CA VAL A 736 -2.29 20.90 18.97
C VAL A 736 -3.02 19.56 18.95
N ARG A 737 -2.33 18.45 19.26
CA ARG A 737 -2.96 17.12 19.32
C ARG A 737 -4.07 17.07 20.36
N ALA A 738 -3.83 17.62 21.55
CA ALA A 738 -4.83 17.67 22.62
C ALA A 738 -6.05 18.51 22.21
N ALA A 739 -5.86 19.66 21.57
CA ALA A 739 -6.97 20.46 21.04
C ALA A 739 -7.78 19.68 20.01
N ALA A 740 -7.14 19.00 19.06
CA ALA A 740 -7.84 18.25 18.00
C ALA A 740 -8.65 17.03 18.49
N THR A 741 -8.43 16.57 19.73
CA THR A 741 -9.28 15.51 20.34
C THR A 741 -10.60 16.03 20.91
N ARG A 742 -10.79 17.34 21.03
CA ARG A 742 -12.03 17.94 21.53
C ARG A 742 -13.07 18.05 20.42
N ASP A 743 -14.33 17.75 20.75
CA ASP A 743 -15.46 17.91 19.82
C ASP A 743 -15.77 19.40 19.56
N THR A 744 -15.55 20.25 20.56
CA THR A 744 -15.80 21.70 20.53
C THR A 744 -14.58 22.46 21.05
N GLY A 745 -14.32 23.64 20.50
CA GLY A 745 -13.27 24.57 20.89
C GLY A 745 -13.72 25.56 21.97
N ASP A 746 -12.84 26.52 22.26
CA ASP A 746 -13.00 27.49 23.34
C ASP A 746 -13.87 28.72 22.93
N GLY A 747 -14.21 28.87 21.64
CA GLY A 747 -15.15 29.86 21.13
C GLY A 747 -15.07 30.08 19.61
N THR A 748 -15.88 30.98 19.05
CA THR A 748 -15.72 31.47 17.67
C THR A 748 -14.75 32.65 17.67
N SER A 749 -13.44 32.38 17.62
CA SER A 749 -12.48 33.46 17.38
C SER A 749 -12.72 34.02 15.98
N PRO A 750 -12.81 35.35 15.77
CA PRO A 750 -12.80 35.92 14.43
C PRO A 750 -11.52 35.47 13.71
N TRP A 751 -11.69 35.02 12.46
CA TRP A 751 -10.57 34.60 11.62
C TRP A 751 -9.60 35.78 11.45
N PRO A 752 -8.29 35.55 11.58
CA PRO A 752 -7.29 36.60 11.36
C PRO A 752 -7.40 37.20 9.95
N GLN A 753 -7.31 38.53 9.84
CA GLN A 753 -7.08 39.23 8.56
C GLN A 753 -5.57 39.51 8.33
N PRO A 754 -5.20 40.07 7.17
CA PRO A 754 -4.59 39.41 6.01
C PRO A 754 -3.07 39.24 6.19
N GLY A 755 -2.66 38.34 7.09
CA GLY A 755 -1.27 37.89 7.18
C GLY A 755 -0.97 36.75 6.20
N LYS A 756 0.32 36.43 6.03
CA LYS A 756 0.78 35.23 5.33
C LYS A 756 0.31 34.00 6.12
N ALA A 757 -0.62 33.24 5.57
CA ALA A 757 -1.29 32.16 6.28
C ALA A 757 -0.84 30.76 5.84
N PHE A 758 -0.82 29.82 6.77
CA PHE A 758 -0.76 28.39 6.48
C PHE A 758 -2.07 27.71 6.91
N VAL A 759 -2.83 27.17 5.97
CA VAL A 759 -4.08 26.46 6.28
C VAL A 759 -3.96 24.99 5.91
N ALA A 760 -4.27 24.11 6.86
CA ALA A 760 -4.35 22.68 6.62
C ALA A 760 -5.78 22.20 6.89
N THR A 761 -6.46 21.73 5.86
CA THR A 761 -7.87 21.31 5.97
C THR A 761 -8.23 20.19 5.01
N VAL A 762 -9.42 19.64 5.18
CA VAL A 762 -9.91 18.45 4.49
C VAL A 762 -10.27 18.69 3.04
N ASP A 763 -10.82 19.86 2.71
CA ASP A 763 -11.27 20.18 1.37
C ASP A 763 -11.37 21.70 1.13
N GLN A 764 -11.62 22.08 -0.13
CA GLN A 764 -11.75 23.46 -0.55
C GLN A 764 -12.95 24.20 0.08
N ASP A 765 -14.06 23.52 0.34
CA ASP A 765 -15.25 24.15 0.93
C ASP A 765 -14.93 24.53 2.38
N ARG A 766 -14.27 23.63 3.11
CA ARG A 766 -13.79 23.88 4.45
C ARG A 766 -12.72 24.97 4.47
N LEU A 767 -11.81 25.02 3.51
CA LEU A 767 -10.85 26.12 3.38
C LEU A 767 -11.56 27.49 3.32
N THR A 768 -12.62 27.59 2.51
CA THR A 768 -13.41 28.82 2.36
C THR A 768 -14.11 29.20 3.66
N MET A 769 -14.62 28.22 4.41
CA MET A 769 -15.23 28.47 5.74
C MET A 769 -14.20 28.92 6.79
N LEU A 770 -12.99 28.35 6.74
CA LEU A 770 -11.92 28.63 7.69
C LEU A 770 -11.20 29.94 7.39
N LEU A 771 -11.23 30.40 6.14
CA LEU A 771 -10.60 31.66 5.77
C LEU A 771 -11.26 32.20 4.50
N ASP A 772 -12.22 33.13 4.69
CA ASP A 772 -12.90 33.84 3.61
C ASP A 772 -12.20 35.18 3.37
N GLY A 773 -11.64 35.40 2.18
CA GLY A 773 -11.00 36.67 1.79
C GLY A 773 -9.71 36.54 0.97
N GLU A 774 -9.13 37.70 0.60
CA GLU A 774 -7.82 37.77 -0.03
C GLU A 774 -6.72 37.41 0.98
N VAL A 775 -5.84 36.48 0.59
CA VAL A 775 -4.67 36.07 1.38
C VAL A 775 -3.40 36.74 0.88
N ALA A 776 -2.48 37.04 1.80
CA ALA A 776 -1.21 37.63 1.44
C ALA A 776 -0.38 36.68 0.56
N GLU A 777 0.48 37.25 -0.30
CA GLU A 777 1.42 36.49 -1.13
C GLU A 777 2.29 35.57 -0.27
N GLY A 778 2.51 34.34 -0.75
CA GLY A 778 3.23 33.30 -0.02
C GLY A 778 2.37 32.51 0.98
N SER A 779 1.07 32.80 1.07
CA SER A 779 0.13 31.94 1.83
C SER A 779 0.07 30.54 1.20
N SER A 780 0.01 29.52 2.06
CA SER A 780 0.09 28.12 1.67
C SER A 780 -1.11 27.33 2.18
N ALA A 781 -1.64 26.42 1.36
CA ALA A 781 -2.76 25.55 1.73
C ALA A 781 -2.45 24.08 1.49
N LEU A 782 -2.62 23.27 2.53
CA LEU A 782 -2.68 21.82 2.47
C LEU A 782 -4.15 21.39 2.42
N LEU A 783 -4.57 20.78 1.30
CA LEU A 783 -5.89 20.18 1.13
C LEU A 783 -5.77 18.68 0.92
N LEU A 784 -6.64 17.88 1.55
CA LEU A 784 -6.76 16.48 1.17
C LEU A 784 -7.48 16.35 -0.19
N ASP A 785 -8.57 17.09 -0.35
CA ASP A 785 -9.44 17.03 -1.52
C ASP A 785 -9.66 18.42 -2.15
N GLY A 786 -9.65 18.50 -3.48
CA GLY A 786 -9.90 19.75 -4.23
C GLY A 786 -8.67 20.60 -4.51
N THR A 787 -8.87 21.87 -4.86
CA THR A 787 -7.81 22.83 -5.21
C THR A 787 -7.96 24.12 -4.41
N ALA A 788 -6.87 24.64 -3.85
CA ALA A 788 -6.95 25.83 -2.99
C ALA A 788 -7.34 27.13 -3.73
N GLY A 789 -7.19 27.16 -5.06
CA GLY A 789 -7.41 28.37 -5.87
C GLY A 789 -6.11 29.13 -6.14
N ALA A 790 -6.17 30.18 -6.98
CA ALA A 790 -4.97 30.86 -7.49
C ALA A 790 -4.25 31.74 -6.46
N SER A 791 -4.94 32.19 -5.40
CA SER A 791 -4.37 33.01 -4.32
C SER A 791 -3.51 32.20 -3.34
N TRP A 792 -3.55 30.88 -3.42
CA TRP A 792 -2.85 29.97 -2.50
C TRP A 792 -1.70 29.25 -3.20
N THR A 793 -0.57 29.13 -2.50
CA THR A 793 0.44 28.13 -2.84
C THR A 793 -0.04 26.77 -2.34
N ALA A 794 -0.45 25.89 -3.26
CA ALA A 794 -0.84 24.53 -2.89
C ALA A 794 0.39 23.74 -2.42
N VAL A 795 0.31 23.15 -1.23
CA VAL A 795 1.33 22.26 -0.69
C VAL A 795 0.75 20.87 -0.50
N SER A 796 1.47 19.84 -0.95
CA SER A 796 1.07 18.45 -0.71
C SER A 796 1.65 17.92 0.62
N PRO A 797 1.09 16.84 1.19
CA PRO A 797 1.74 16.15 2.31
C PRO A 797 3.17 15.69 1.97
N GLY A 798 3.41 15.35 0.70
CA GLY A 798 4.74 14.98 0.22
C GLY A 798 5.73 16.13 0.32
N ASP A 799 5.32 17.34 -0.06
CA ASP A 799 6.16 18.55 -0.01
C ASP A 799 6.49 18.92 1.43
N LEU A 800 5.48 18.90 2.31
CA LEU A 800 5.67 19.16 3.74
C LEU A 800 6.61 18.13 4.38
N ALA A 801 6.50 16.86 4.03
CA ALA A 801 7.41 15.82 4.54
C ALA A 801 8.82 15.95 3.95
N ALA A 802 8.94 16.29 2.66
CA ALA A 802 10.22 16.48 1.98
C ALA A 802 10.99 17.69 2.53
N ALA A 803 10.29 18.75 2.91
CA ALA A 803 10.88 19.93 3.56
C ALA A 803 11.53 19.63 4.93
N LEU A 804 11.18 18.49 5.54
CA LEU A 804 11.76 17.99 6.81
C LEU A 804 12.82 16.89 6.58
N ALA A 805 13.26 16.68 5.34
CA ALA A 805 14.35 15.75 5.07
C ALA A 805 15.64 16.19 5.80
N PRO A 806 16.49 15.24 6.24
CA PRO A 806 17.83 15.57 6.74
C PRO A 806 18.56 16.48 5.75
N ARG A 807 19.15 17.57 6.26
CA ARG A 807 19.96 18.50 5.46
C ARG A 807 21.34 17.93 5.18
#